data_AF-A0A651GR45-F1
#
_entry.id   AF-A0A651GR45-F1
#
_cell.length_a   1.000
_cell.length_b   1.000
_cell.length_c   1.000
_cell.angle_alpha   90.00
_cell.angle_beta   90.00
_cell.angle_gamma   90.00
#
_symmetry.space_group_name_H-M   'P 1'
#
loop_
_entity.id
_entity.type
_entity.pdbx_description
1 polymer ?
#
loop_
_entity_poly.entity_id
_entity_poly.type
_entity_poly.pdbx_seq_one_letter_code
_entity_poly.pdbx_strand_id
1 'polypeptide(L)'
;MKVLTLSIDVKLFSMKPNAGYSILLAVALLLAGFQVNAQSAKDYLKIAQNDLKDQNYREAANRFGKAIQLEPEFERAFTGRAEAYEKLGEFASAGDDWYRAAEISGKKNDFYANAGRNFLKANLLDRAEAALNKAYQQDAKNMDVLQLQTRLYLNKGDFYRAHLAASAAVGQKRTLINTYWLGVVSDSLGNYDEAVASFEEILKGNNLFEDAYPGIVSARLKRFERHQSSYLRSEELEKAYETARTGLEIFPDNVSLRVLRSQIYFHRFEFSKAIDDISRAIAVSGDSPELSMLRGSYFQTFGQHQNAIGDYTRVIGANPLNAKAYYQRGLASEAIFNHNQALSDFEEALSLIANDNNEVRKKEYRAARDRILELHRESDPPRIVLHHPAVGADGVIRIRMDVDSLTINGIINDQSRIKHIRLNGHNLAFDRKQLNPEFTHELALSDISEIQLTTSDWYDNTASVSFDIVRNEIDPPLIHVTEPFVAGERELIIDEDVVLLTVRGHITDESHIKSILVEGVTASYPIDRLNPRFTAHVDISNKDHITITATDVHGNERAERFKLRRQAAAFAGINPMGKTWVVFIENSRYQSLASIDGPEKDVSNLQRALGDYHIDKVLHKKNMSKADMERFFSIELRDLVRGNRVNSLLVWYSGHGKQLNETGYWFPVDARRDDEFSYFNINTLKAGMQSYSKELTHTLVVTDACDAGPSFADVTRDDLTIRRCEDWEATRLRSSQVLSSSGYELATGNSPLAQTFVNLLNQTSDACVPIEAVVLKMKEQGSRTGSIPKLGIISGFGHENGTFFFVKEGTN
;
A
#
# COMPACT_ATOMS: atom_id res chain seq x y z
N MET A 1 67.58 -1.12 -24.75
CA MET A 1 67.82 0.33 -24.65
C MET A 1 68.39 0.68 -23.28
N LYS A 2 69.72 0.62 -23.15
CA LYS A 2 70.61 1.46 -22.32
C LYS A 2 72.01 0.83 -22.39
N VAL A 3 72.88 1.51 -23.12
CA VAL A 3 74.32 1.28 -23.22
C VAL A 3 74.98 1.92 -22.00
N LEU A 4 75.97 1.26 -21.41
CA LEU A 4 77.06 1.91 -20.68
C LEU A 4 78.31 1.01 -20.76
N THR A 5 79.24 1.46 -21.60
CA THR A 5 80.62 1.03 -21.71
C THR A 5 81.46 1.68 -20.61
N LEU A 6 82.45 0.96 -20.07
CA LEU A 6 83.67 1.55 -19.53
C LEU A 6 84.82 0.54 -19.62
N SER A 7 85.86 0.97 -20.33
CA SER A 7 87.12 0.27 -20.59
C SER A 7 88.23 1.02 -19.84
N ILE A 8 89.17 0.32 -19.19
CA ILE A 8 90.48 0.86 -18.81
C ILE A 8 91.55 -0.24 -18.96
N ASP A 9 92.50 0.04 -19.85
CA ASP A 9 93.80 -0.60 -20.08
C ASP A 9 94.80 -0.34 -18.96
N VAL A 10 95.67 -1.33 -18.63
CA VAL A 10 97.05 -1.05 -18.16
C VAL A 10 98.07 -2.12 -18.61
N LYS A 11 98.91 -1.68 -19.57
CA LYS A 11 100.37 -1.86 -19.80
C LYS A 11 101.04 -3.24 -19.87
N LEU A 12 101.68 -3.43 -21.03
CA LEU A 12 102.83 -4.30 -21.31
C LEU A 12 104.13 -3.88 -20.61
N PHE A 13 104.95 -4.86 -20.25
CA PHE A 13 106.41 -4.75 -20.14
C PHE A 13 107.09 -5.99 -20.77
N SER A 14 108.26 -5.77 -21.38
CA SER A 14 108.94 -6.70 -22.29
C SER A 14 110.24 -7.31 -21.73
N MET A 15 110.67 -8.42 -22.36
CA MET A 15 112.05 -8.99 -22.47
C MET A 15 112.66 -9.63 -21.20
N LYS A 16 113.42 -10.76 -21.21
CA LYS A 16 114.12 -11.58 -22.24
C LYS A 16 114.58 -12.96 -21.61
N PRO A 17 115.39 -13.83 -22.27
CA PRO A 17 115.13 -15.25 -22.50
C PRO A 17 115.90 -16.25 -21.61
N ASN A 18 115.45 -17.51 -21.52
CA ASN A 18 116.24 -18.77 -21.56
C ASN A 18 115.51 -19.94 -20.89
N ALA A 19 114.95 -20.86 -21.69
CA ALA A 19 114.78 -22.31 -21.40
C ALA A 19 114.04 -22.99 -22.57
N GLY A 20 114.70 -23.02 -23.74
CA GLY A 20 114.09 -23.40 -25.03
C GLY A 20 113.92 -24.90 -25.32
N TYR A 21 114.10 -25.82 -24.35
CA TYR A 21 114.01 -27.26 -24.64
C TYR A 21 113.05 -28.06 -23.76
N SER A 22 112.42 -27.46 -22.74
CA SER A 22 111.46 -28.17 -21.86
C SER A 22 109.99 -27.93 -22.24
N ILE A 23 109.70 -26.88 -23.01
CA ILE A 23 108.33 -26.46 -23.33
C ILE A 23 107.84 -27.09 -24.65
N LEU A 24 108.73 -27.37 -25.61
CA LEU A 24 108.36 -28.04 -26.86
C LEU A 24 108.01 -29.52 -26.64
N LEU A 25 108.62 -30.20 -25.67
CA LEU A 25 108.21 -31.57 -25.30
C LEU A 25 106.91 -31.56 -24.48
N ALA A 26 106.69 -30.58 -23.60
CA ALA A 26 105.47 -30.47 -22.82
C ALA A 26 104.25 -30.09 -23.67
N VAL A 27 104.41 -29.23 -24.69
CA VAL A 27 103.32 -28.89 -25.63
C VAL A 27 103.06 -30.04 -26.62
N ALA A 28 104.08 -30.81 -27.03
CA ALA A 28 103.88 -32.01 -27.84
C ALA A 28 103.24 -33.17 -27.04
N LEU A 29 103.53 -33.33 -25.74
CA LEU A 29 102.89 -34.32 -24.86
C LEU A 29 101.49 -33.89 -24.38
N LEU A 30 101.20 -32.59 -24.28
CA LEU A 30 99.84 -32.08 -24.05
C LEU A 30 98.95 -32.13 -25.30
N LEU A 31 99.53 -32.12 -26.51
CA LEU A 31 98.81 -32.31 -27.77
C LEU A 31 98.69 -33.79 -28.19
N ALA A 32 99.46 -34.70 -27.59
CA ALA A 32 99.38 -36.14 -27.85
C ALA A 32 98.49 -36.91 -26.85
N GLY A 33 97.97 -36.25 -25.81
CA GLY A 33 97.24 -36.90 -24.70
C GLY A 33 95.71 -36.79 -24.73
N PHE A 34 95.12 -36.01 -25.63
CA PHE A 34 93.66 -35.87 -25.75
C PHE A 34 93.23 -35.91 -27.22
N GLN A 35 93.35 -37.08 -27.85
CA GLN A 35 92.32 -37.46 -28.82
C GLN A 35 91.05 -37.71 -28.03
N VAL A 36 90.31 -36.63 -27.70
CA VAL A 36 88.88 -36.77 -27.42
C VAL A 36 88.29 -37.23 -28.75
N ASN A 37 88.14 -38.54 -28.93
CA ASN A 37 87.30 -39.08 -29.98
C ASN A 37 85.91 -38.49 -29.75
N ALA A 38 85.57 -37.41 -30.45
CA ALA A 38 84.24 -36.86 -30.45
C ALA A 38 83.32 -37.98 -30.93
N GLN A 39 82.51 -38.52 -30.01
CA GLN A 39 81.57 -39.60 -30.34
C GLN A 39 80.66 -39.13 -31.45
N SER A 40 80.61 -39.90 -32.55
CA SER A 40 79.73 -39.60 -33.67
C SER A 40 78.27 -39.89 -33.32
N ALA A 41 77.33 -39.37 -34.10
CA ALA A 41 75.92 -39.70 -33.94
C ALA A 41 75.67 -41.22 -33.97
N LYS A 42 76.43 -41.97 -34.79
CA LYS A 42 76.39 -43.44 -34.87
C LYS A 42 76.90 -44.14 -33.61
N ASP A 43 77.90 -43.57 -32.94
CA ASP A 43 78.41 -44.12 -31.67
C ASP A 43 77.37 -43.96 -30.55
N TYR A 44 76.76 -42.78 -30.45
CA TYR A 44 75.65 -42.54 -29.52
C TYR A 44 74.46 -43.46 -29.80
N LEU A 45 74.11 -43.68 -31.07
CA LEU A 45 73.06 -44.62 -31.45
C LEU A 45 73.36 -46.05 -31.00
N LYS A 46 74.60 -46.53 -31.20
CA LYS A 46 74.99 -47.90 -30.79
C LYS A 46 74.91 -48.07 -29.27
N ILE A 47 75.37 -47.07 -28.51
CA ILE A 47 75.30 -47.09 -27.04
C ILE A 47 73.83 -47.06 -26.59
N ALA A 48 73.02 -46.16 -27.15
CA ALA A 48 71.60 -46.04 -26.82
C ALA A 48 70.80 -47.33 -27.11
N GLN A 49 71.16 -48.05 -28.18
CA GLN A 49 70.58 -49.36 -28.49
C GLN A 49 70.92 -50.44 -27.44
N ASN A 50 72.10 -50.38 -26.84
CA ASN A 50 72.44 -51.27 -25.73
C ASN A 50 71.63 -50.89 -24.48
N ASP A 51 71.50 -49.61 -24.16
CA ASP A 51 70.67 -49.16 -23.04
C ASP A 51 69.20 -49.58 -23.19
N LEU A 52 68.65 -49.52 -24.40
CA LEU A 52 67.30 -50.03 -24.70
C LEU A 52 67.17 -51.53 -24.37
N LYS A 53 68.16 -52.33 -24.76
CA LYS A 53 68.20 -53.79 -24.47
C LYS A 53 68.35 -54.05 -22.98
N ASP A 54 69.16 -53.23 -22.30
CA ASP A 54 69.41 -53.30 -20.86
C ASP A 54 68.26 -52.68 -20.04
N GLN A 55 67.16 -52.27 -20.69
CA GLN A 55 65.97 -51.65 -20.08
C GLN A 55 66.23 -50.30 -19.39
N ASN A 56 67.36 -49.65 -19.67
CA ASN A 56 67.73 -48.33 -19.20
C ASN A 56 67.07 -47.24 -20.08
N TYR A 57 65.74 -47.22 -20.13
CA TYR A 57 64.98 -46.44 -21.13
C TYR A 57 65.25 -44.93 -21.10
N ARG A 58 65.40 -44.33 -19.90
CA ARG A 58 65.68 -42.88 -19.78
C ARG A 58 67.08 -42.52 -20.30
N GLU A 59 68.07 -43.37 -20.03
CA GLU A 59 69.43 -43.19 -20.55
C GLU A 59 69.48 -43.40 -22.06
N ALA A 60 68.77 -44.41 -22.56
CA ALA A 60 68.62 -44.65 -23.99
C ALA A 60 68.02 -43.41 -24.68
N ALA A 61 66.92 -42.86 -24.17
CA ALA A 61 66.26 -41.68 -24.72
C ALA A 61 67.19 -40.46 -24.76
N ASN A 62 67.94 -40.22 -23.68
CA ASN A 62 68.93 -39.15 -23.60
C ASN A 62 70.04 -39.31 -24.66
N ARG A 63 70.56 -40.53 -24.85
CA ARG A 63 71.64 -40.80 -25.80
C ARG A 63 71.17 -40.77 -27.25
N PHE A 64 69.96 -41.24 -27.55
CA PHE A 64 69.34 -40.98 -28.85
C PHE A 64 69.13 -39.49 -29.08
N GLY A 65 68.75 -38.73 -28.05
CA GLY A 65 68.65 -37.27 -28.12
C GLY A 65 69.97 -36.60 -28.50
N LYS A 66 71.10 -37.07 -27.94
CA LYS A 66 72.44 -36.61 -28.36
C LYS A 66 72.75 -36.98 -29.80
N ALA A 67 72.40 -38.19 -30.25
CA ALA A 67 72.57 -38.59 -31.65
C ALA A 67 71.79 -37.68 -32.61
N ILE A 68 70.55 -37.30 -32.27
CA ILE A 68 69.70 -36.39 -33.04
C ILE A 68 70.26 -34.95 -33.04
N GLN A 69 70.82 -34.48 -31.93
CA GLN A 69 71.47 -33.16 -31.87
C GLN A 69 72.67 -33.06 -32.81
N LEU A 70 73.43 -34.15 -32.97
CA LEU A 70 74.57 -34.23 -33.88
C LEU A 70 74.16 -34.40 -35.33
N GLU A 71 73.08 -35.15 -35.59
CA GLU A 71 72.54 -35.41 -36.93
C GLU A 71 71.00 -35.25 -36.91
N PRO A 72 70.47 -34.04 -37.22
CA PRO A 72 69.03 -33.73 -37.09
C PRO A 72 68.09 -34.51 -38.00
N GLU A 73 68.61 -35.16 -39.04
CA GLU A 73 67.85 -36.02 -39.95
C GLU A 73 68.12 -37.51 -39.71
N PHE A 74 68.62 -37.87 -38.52
CA PHE A 74 68.96 -39.26 -38.22
C PHE A 74 67.74 -40.11 -37.83
N GLU A 75 67.01 -40.60 -38.84
CA GLU A 75 65.77 -41.39 -38.70
C GLU A 75 65.86 -42.46 -37.60
N ARG A 76 66.92 -43.28 -37.60
CA ARG A 76 67.10 -44.39 -36.64
C ARG A 76 67.24 -43.93 -35.19
N ALA A 77 67.72 -42.72 -34.96
CA ALA A 77 67.81 -42.17 -33.62
C ALA A 77 66.44 -41.69 -33.12
N PHE A 78 65.60 -41.14 -34.02
CA PHE A 78 64.21 -40.82 -33.69
C PHE A 78 63.40 -42.07 -33.35
N THR A 79 63.47 -43.12 -34.17
CA THR A 79 62.72 -44.36 -33.89
C THR A 79 63.16 -45.04 -32.60
N GLY A 80 64.48 -45.10 -32.34
CA GLY A 80 65.00 -45.62 -31.08
C GLY A 80 64.59 -44.78 -29.86
N ARG A 81 64.55 -43.45 -29.99
CA ARG A 81 64.08 -42.57 -28.91
C ARG A 81 62.58 -42.72 -28.66
N ALA A 82 61.79 -42.88 -29.73
CA ALA A 82 60.36 -43.13 -29.63
C ALA A 82 60.07 -44.44 -28.88
N GLU A 83 60.77 -45.52 -29.19
CA GLU A 83 60.67 -46.79 -28.46
C GLU A 83 61.01 -46.64 -26.97
N ALA A 84 62.05 -45.88 -26.64
CA ALA A 84 62.40 -45.59 -25.25
C ALA A 84 61.30 -44.79 -24.53
N TYR A 85 60.72 -43.77 -25.17
CA TYR A 85 59.60 -43.01 -24.62
C TYR A 85 58.33 -43.85 -24.45
N GLU A 86 58.04 -44.78 -25.35
CA GLU A 86 56.92 -45.73 -25.20
C GLU A 86 57.08 -46.58 -23.94
N LYS A 87 58.29 -47.06 -23.64
CA LYS A 87 58.59 -47.84 -22.44
C LYS A 87 58.53 -47.01 -21.16
N LEU A 88 58.75 -45.70 -21.25
CA LEU A 88 58.61 -44.75 -20.14
C LEU A 88 57.16 -44.27 -19.93
N GLY A 89 56.24 -44.56 -20.86
CA GLY A 89 54.87 -44.03 -20.84
C GLY A 89 54.76 -42.58 -21.33
N GLU A 90 55.83 -42.02 -21.90
CA GLU A 90 55.89 -40.65 -22.43
C GLU A 90 55.31 -40.60 -23.87
N PHE A 91 54.03 -40.95 -24.01
CA PHE A 91 53.41 -41.20 -25.32
C PHE A 91 53.35 -39.98 -26.24
N ALA A 92 53.23 -38.76 -25.70
CA ALA A 92 53.24 -37.55 -26.54
C ALA A 92 54.60 -37.39 -27.25
N SER A 93 55.70 -37.51 -26.50
CA SER A 93 57.06 -37.42 -27.03
C SER A 93 57.39 -38.58 -27.98
N ALA A 94 56.94 -39.80 -27.66
CA ALA A 94 57.04 -40.93 -28.58
C ALA A 94 56.32 -40.66 -29.90
N GLY A 95 55.12 -40.07 -29.83
CA GLY A 95 54.33 -39.71 -31.01
C GLY A 95 55.04 -38.67 -31.89
N ASP A 96 55.61 -37.63 -31.29
CA ASP A 96 56.36 -36.59 -31.99
C ASP A 96 57.60 -37.17 -32.70
N ASP A 97 58.34 -38.07 -32.04
CA ASP A 97 59.52 -38.72 -32.63
C ASP A 97 59.17 -39.70 -33.77
N TRP A 98 58.11 -40.50 -33.61
CA TRP A 98 57.61 -41.34 -34.71
C TRP A 98 57.16 -40.52 -35.90
N TYR A 99 56.46 -39.41 -35.66
CA TYR A 99 56.00 -38.52 -36.72
C TYR A 99 57.19 -37.91 -37.47
N ARG A 100 58.22 -37.49 -36.74
CA ARG A 100 59.43 -36.92 -37.34
C ARG A 100 60.22 -37.96 -38.14
N ALA A 101 60.36 -39.18 -37.62
CA ALA A 101 60.97 -40.28 -38.35
C ALA A 101 60.22 -40.58 -39.67
N ALA A 102 58.88 -40.48 -39.67
CA ALA A 102 58.05 -40.65 -40.86
C ALA A 102 58.33 -39.59 -41.94
N GLU A 103 58.51 -38.33 -41.53
CA GLU A 103 58.86 -37.23 -42.44
C GLU A 103 60.24 -37.40 -43.06
N ILE A 104 61.23 -37.85 -42.26
CA ILE A 104 62.62 -38.05 -42.71
C ILE A 104 62.74 -39.22 -43.69
N SER A 105 62.09 -40.35 -43.39
CA SER A 105 62.17 -41.57 -44.22
C SER A 105 61.71 -41.33 -45.67
N GLY A 106 60.64 -40.54 -45.86
CA GLY A 106 60.04 -40.26 -47.17
C GLY A 106 59.46 -41.48 -47.89
N LYS A 107 59.51 -42.67 -47.29
CA LYS A 107 59.03 -43.95 -47.84
C LYS A 107 57.81 -44.46 -47.07
N LYS A 108 57.04 -45.34 -47.71
CA LYS A 108 55.94 -46.07 -47.06
C LYS A 108 56.51 -46.93 -45.92
N ASN A 109 56.07 -46.64 -44.69
CA ASN A 109 56.40 -47.36 -43.46
C ASN A 109 55.27 -47.16 -42.43
N ASP A 110 55.35 -47.81 -41.28
CA ASP A 110 54.31 -47.73 -40.24
C ASP A 110 54.52 -46.56 -39.26
N PHE A 111 55.45 -45.64 -39.52
CA PHE A 111 55.83 -44.61 -38.54
C PHE A 111 54.69 -43.61 -38.28
N TYR A 112 53.93 -43.22 -39.32
CA TYR A 112 52.74 -42.38 -39.10
C TYR A 112 51.64 -43.11 -38.31
N ALA A 113 51.50 -44.44 -38.48
CA ALA A 113 50.57 -45.24 -37.68
C ALA A 113 51.03 -45.32 -36.21
N ASN A 114 52.33 -45.53 -35.97
CA ASN A 114 52.93 -45.51 -34.64
C ASN A 114 52.78 -44.14 -33.96
N ALA A 115 52.98 -43.05 -34.70
CA ALA A 115 52.75 -41.70 -34.21
C ALA A 115 51.28 -41.52 -33.80
N GLY A 116 50.34 -41.90 -34.67
CA GLY A 116 48.91 -41.85 -34.40
C GLY A 116 48.50 -42.66 -33.16
N ARG A 117 49.03 -43.88 -33.00
CA ARG A 117 48.80 -44.73 -31.82
C ARG A 117 49.26 -44.06 -30.53
N ASN A 118 50.45 -43.46 -30.53
CA ASN A 118 51.02 -42.81 -29.36
C ASN A 118 50.27 -41.53 -29.00
N PHE A 119 49.90 -40.72 -30.00
CA PHE A 119 49.03 -39.56 -29.77
C PHE A 119 47.66 -39.95 -29.21
N LEU A 120 47.07 -41.06 -29.66
CA LEU A 120 45.83 -41.59 -29.06
C LEU A 120 46.01 -41.98 -27.60
N LYS A 121 47.11 -42.67 -27.24
CA LYS A 121 47.42 -42.99 -25.84
C LYS A 121 47.65 -41.75 -24.98
N ALA A 122 48.19 -40.68 -25.57
CA ALA A 122 48.38 -39.38 -24.93
C ALA A 122 47.10 -38.51 -24.91
N ASN A 123 45.98 -39.00 -25.46
CA ASN A 123 44.73 -38.24 -25.65
C ASN A 123 44.90 -36.95 -26.49
N LEU A 124 45.87 -36.92 -27.40
CA LEU A 124 46.12 -35.82 -28.33
C LEU A 124 45.40 -36.08 -29.67
N LEU A 125 44.07 -36.01 -29.64
CA LEU A 125 43.19 -36.49 -30.73
C LEU A 125 43.47 -35.82 -32.09
N ASP A 126 43.75 -34.51 -32.13
CA ASP A 126 43.99 -33.81 -33.41
C ASP A 126 45.35 -34.18 -34.03
N ARG A 127 46.38 -34.38 -33.20
CA ARG A 127 47.68 -34.88 -33.67
C ARG A 127 47.58 -36.32 -34.14
N ALA A 128 46.81 -37.15 -33.43
CA ALA A 128 46.50 -38.51 -33.85
C ALA A 128 45.79 -38.54 -35.20
N GLU A 129 44.78 -37.68 -35.41
CA GLU A 129 44.07 -37.57 -36.69
C GLU A 129 45.01 -37.18 -37.83
N ALA A 130 45.85 -36.16 -37.63
CA ALA A 130 46.81 -35.73 -38.65
C ALA A 130 47.78 -36.85 -39.03
N ALA A 131 48.31 -37.59 -38.06
CA ALA A 131 49.21 -38.72 -38.29
C ALA A 131 48.51 -39.89 -39.00
N LEU A 132 47.33 -40.30 -38.52
CA LEU A 132 46.57 -41.41 -39.09
C LEU A 132 46.04 -41.11 -40.50
N ASN A 133 45.70 -39.85 -40.80
CA ASN A 133 45.30 -39.46 -42.16
C ASN A 133 46.49 -39.57 -43.14
N LYS A 134 47.71 -39.18 -42.73
CA LYS A 134 48.91 -39.43 -43.54
C LYS A 134 49.19 -40.93 -43.71
N ALA A 135 49.04 -41.73 -42.65
CA ALA A 135 49.19 -43.18 -42.73
C ALA A 135 48.17 -43.82 -43.69
N TYR A 136 46.90 -43.38 -43.63
CA TYR A 136 45.83 -43.84 -44.51
C TYR A 136 46.07 -43.46 -45.97
N GLN A 137 46.63 -42.27 -46.24
CA GLN A 137 47.02 -41.87 -47.60
C GLN A 137 48.14 -42.76 -48.18
N GLN A 138 49.05 -43.27 -47.34
CA GLN A 138 50.09 -44.21 -47.77
C GLN A 138 49.55 -45.63 -48.00
N ASP A 139 48.57 -46.04 -47.21
CA ASP A 139 47.91 -47.34 -47.36
C ASP A 139 46.49 -47.35 -46.78
N ALA A 140 45.51 -47.15 -47.65
CA ALA A 140 44.11 -47.17 -47.27
C ALA A 140 43.59 -48.56 -46.84
N LYS A 141 44.36 -49.64 -47.09
CA LYS A 141 44.02 -51.01 -46.69
C LYS A 141 44.78 -51.47 -45.44
N ASN A 142 45.60 -50.60 -44.84
CA ASN A 142 46.32 -50.96 -43.62
C ASN A 142 45.34 -51.15 -42.47
N MET A 143 45.20 -52.40 -42.02
CA MET A 143 44.27 -52.80 -40.96
C MET A 143 44.51 -52.05 -39.64
N ASP A 144 45.77 -51.82 -39.28
CA ASP A 144 46.11 -51.13 -38.04
C ASP A 144 45.67 -49.66 -38.09
N VAL A 145 45.86 -49.00 -39.24
CA VAL A 145 45.39 -47.64 -39.46
C VAL A 145 43.86 -47.55 -39.37
N LEU A 146 43.14 -48.47 -39.99
CA LEU A 146 41.67 -48.50 -39.93
C LEU A 146 41.15 -48.72 -38.50
N GLN A 147 41.78 -49.62 -37.74
CA GLN A 147 41.45 -49.86 -36.33
C GLN A 147 41.76 -48.64 -35.45
N LEU A 148 42.90 -47.98 -35.67
CA LEU A 148 43.28 -46.76 -34.96
C LEU A 148 42.35 -45.59 -35.30
N GLN A 149 41.97 -45.42 -36.57
CA GLN A 149 40.98 -44.41 -36.99
C GLN A 149 39.60 -44.67 -36.38
N THR A 150 39.18 -45.92 -36.29
CA THR A 150 37.91 -46.29 -35.62
C THR A 150 37.90 -45.80 -34.19
N ARG A 151 38.96 -46.10 -33.42
CA ARG A 151 39.11 -45.66 -32.02
C ARG A 151 39.28 -44.15 -31.88
N LEU A 152 40.01 -43.51 -32.78
CA LEU A 152 40.18 -42.05 -32.82
C LEU A 152 38.82 -41.36 -32.93
N TYR A 153 38.04 -41.73 -33.94
CA TYR A 153 36.78 -41.05 -34.22
C TYR A 153 35.72 -41.38 -33.16
N LEU A 154 35.75 -42.58 -32.55
CA LEU A 154 34.98 -42.86 -31.34
C LEU A 154 35.33 -41.89 -30.20
N ASN A 155 36.62 -41.69 -29.90
CA ASN A 155 37.06 -40.77 -28.84
C ASN A 155 36.72 -39.30 -29.16
N LYS A 156 36.69 -38.91 -30.44
CA LYS A 156 36.25 -37.57 -30.88
C LYS A 156 34.73 -37.39 -30.88
N GLY A 157 33.96 -38.47 -30.72
CA GLY A 157 32.50 -38.45 -30.86
C GLY A 157 32.00 -38.35 -32.31
N ASP A 158 32.88 -38.52 -33.30
CA ASP A 158 32.50 -38.57 -34.73
C ASP A 158 32.12 -40.00 -35.11
N PHE A 159 30.93 -40.42 -34.68
CA PHE A 159 30.45 -41.79 -34.86
C PHE A 159 30.29 -42.18 -36.34
N TYR A 160 30.05 -41.22 -37.22
CA TYR A 160 29.94 -41.47 -38.65
C TYR A 160 31.29 -41.87 -39.25
N ARG A 161 32.35 -41.10 -39.01
CA ARG A 161 33.70 -41.46 -39.49
C ARG A 161 34.24 -42.71 -38.82
N ALA A 162 33.92 -42.91 -37.54
CA ALA A 162 34.23 -44.16 -36.84
C ALA A 162 33.58 -45.36 -37.55
N HIS A 163 32.32 -45.22 -37.99
CA HIS A 163 31.57 -46.30 -38.63
C HIS A 163 32.15 -46.64 -40.00
N LEU A 164 32.53 -45.62 -40.77
CA LEU A 164 33.22 -45.79 -42.05
C LEU A 164 34.53 -46.56 -41.88
N ALA A 165 35.35 -46.19 -40.89
CA ALA A 165 36.62 -46.87 -40.61
C ALA A 165 36.41 -48.33 -40.14
N ALA A 166 35.44 -48.57 -39.25
CA ALA A 166 35.11 -49.90 -38.75
C ALA A 166 34.57 -50.81 -39.87
N SER A 167 33.66 -50.28 -40.69
CA SER A 167 33.09 -50.98 -41.85
C SER A 167 34.17 -51.32 -42.88
N ALA A 168 35.10 -50.39 -43.15
CA ALA A 168 36.25 -50.65 -44.01
C ALA A 168 37.15 -51.76 -43.43
N ALA A 169 37.41 -51.76 -42.12
CA ALA A 169 38.21 -52.80 -41.46
C ALA A 169 37.56 -54.19 -41.57
N VAL A 170 36.24 -54.29 -41.35
CA VAL A 170 35.47 -55.53 -41.53
C VAL A 170 35.48 -55.97 -43.00
N GLY A 171 35.35 -55.02 -43.94
CA GLY A 171 35.42 -55.28 -45.38
C GLY A 171 36.77 -55.80 -45.85
N GLN A 172 37.88 -55.36 -45.24
CA GLN A 172 39.22 -55.90 -45.52
C GLN A 172 39.40 -57.31 -44.92
N LYS A 173 39.08 -57.48 -43.63
CA LYS A 173 39.15 -58.77 -42.96
C LYS A 173 38.13 -58.83 -41.83
N ARG A 174 37.13 -59.69 -42.00
CA ARG A 174 36.17 -59.99 -40.94
C ARG A 174 36.85 -60.80 -39.83
N THR A 175 37.04 -60.19 -38.67
CA THR A 175 37.64 -60.79 -37.47
C THR A 175 36.78 -60.43 -36.27
N LEU A 176 36.84 -61.21 -35.17
CA LEU A 176 36.07 -60.92 -33.96
C LEU A 176 36.28 -59.48 -33.47
N ILE A 177 37.53 -58.98 -33.51
CA ILE A 177 37.88 -57.62 -33.08
C ILE A 177 37.26 -56.56 -34.01
N ASN A 178 37.32 -56.75 -35.34
CA ASN A 178 36.77 -55.77 -36.27
C ASN A 178 35.25 -55.74 -36.22
N THR A 179 34.61 -56.92 -36.14
CA THR A 179 33.17 -57.04 -35.96
C THR A 179 32.73 -56.44 -34.63
N TYR A 180 33.54 -56.58 -33.57
CA TYR A 180 33.25 -55.99 -32.26
C TYR A 180 33.24 -54.47 -32.34
N TRP A 181 34.29 -53.87 -32.92
CA TRP A 181 34.35 -52.42 -33.10
C TRP A 181 33.24 -51.89 -34.03
N LEU A 182 32.86 -52.63 -35.07
CA LEU A 182 31.67 -52.29 -35.86
C LEU A 182 30.42 -52.25 -34.96
N GLY A 183 30.20 -53.27 -34.14
CA GLY A 183 29.06 -53.31 -33.21
C GLY A 183 29.03 -52.14 -32.23
N VAL A 184 30.17 -51.82 -31.61
CA VAL A 184 30.30 -50.68 -30.66
C VAL A 184 30.02 -49.34 -31.35
N VAL A 185 30.56 -49.15 -32.55
CA VAL A 185 30.36 -47.92 -33.30
C VAL A 185 28.92 -47.79 -33.79
N SER A 186 28.32 -48.88 -34.30
CA SER A 186 26.92 -48.90 -34.73
C SER A 186 25.98 -48.60 -33.56
N ASP A 187 26.26 -49.10 -32.35
CA ASP A 187 25.54 -48.75 -31.13
C ASP A 187 25.64 -47.24 -30.83
N SER A 188 26.85 -46.68 -30.92
CA SER A 188 27.11 -45.24 -30.69
C SER A 188 26.44 -44.35 -31.75
N LEU A 189 26.36 -44.82 -33.00
CA LEU A 189 25.66 -44.15 -34.11
C LEU A 189 24.12 -44.27 -33.98
N GLY A 190 23.63 -45.14 -33.09
CA GLY A 190 22.20 -45.42 -32.94
C GLY A 190 21.66 -46.43 -33.96
N ASN A 191 22.52 -47.11 -34.72
CA ASN A 191 22.16 -48.24 -35.59
C ASN A 191 22.16 -49.55 -34.79
N TYR A 192 21.14 -49.72 -33.94
CA TYR A 192 21.09 -50.85 -33.01
C TYR A 192 20.87 -52.21 -33.68
N ASP A 193 20.30 -52.24 -34.89
CA ASP A 193 20.14 -53.50 -35.64
C ASP A 193 21.49 -54.07 -36.06
N GLU A 194 22.37 -53.24 -36.62
CA GLU A 194 23.72 -53.64 -37.00
C GLU A 194 24.59 -53.92 -35.75
N ALA A 195 24.39 -53.17 -34.67
CA ALA A 195 25.08 -53.41 -33.40
C ALA A 195 24.77 -54.83 -32.88
N VAL A 196 23.49 -55.17 -32.73
CA VAL A 196 23.05 -56.49 -32.27
C VAL A 196 23.55 -57.58 -33.22
N ALA A 197 23.40 -57.40 -34.54
CA ALA A 197 23.85 -58.40 -35.51
C ALA A 197 25.37 -58.66 -35.42
N SER A 198 26.16 -57.60 -35.26
CA SER A 198 27.62 -57.70 -35.13
C SER A 198 28.03 -58.46 -33.86
N PHE A 199 27.40 -58.15 -32.71
CA PHE A 199 27.70 -58.85 -31.46
C PHE A 199 27.21 -60.31 -31.46
N GLU A 200 26.05 -60.60 -32.05
CA GLU A 200 25.56 -61.97 -32.19
C GLU A 200 26.45 -62.81 -33.12
N GLU A 201 26.99 -62.20 -34.19
CA GLU A 201 27.98 -62.86 -35.05
C GLU A 201 29.23 -63.29 -34.26
N ILE A 202 29.70 -62.43 -33.34
CA ILE A 202 30.82 -62.76 -32.45
C ILE A 202 30.46 -63.95 -31.58
N LEU A 203 29.30 -63.96 -30.92
CA LEU A 203 28.90 -65.04 -30.02
C LEU A 203 28.66 -66.38 -30.75
N LYS A 204 28.28 -66.34 -32.04
CA LYS A 204 28.21 -67.54 -32.89
C LYS A 204 29.60 -68.14 -33.16
N GLY A 205 30.63 -67.31 -33.28
CA GLY A 205 32.01 -67.76 -33.52
C GLY A 205 32.80 -68.06 -32.24
N ASN A 206 32.52 -67.33 -31.16
CA ASN A 206 33.15 -67.47 -29.85
C ASN A 206 32.19 -67.00 -28.74
N ASN A 207 31.53 -67.93 -28.08
CA ASN A 207 30.65 -67.64 -26.95
C ASN A 207 31.39 -67.25 -25.65
N LEU A 208 32.72 -67.34 -25.62
CA LEU A 208 33.54 -66.85 -24.50
C LEU A 208 33.99 -65.40 -24.68
N PHE A 209 33.50 -64.70 -25.72
CA PHE A 209 33.77 -63.27 -25.91
C PHE A 209 32.86 -62.44 -24.99
N GLU A 210 33.33 -62.21 -23.76
CA GLU A 210 32.58 -61.57 -22.67
C GLU A 210 31.93 -60.23 -23.07
N ASP A 211 32.71 -59.34 -23.71
CA ASP A 211 32.27 -57.97 -24.04
C ASP A 211 31.10 -57.90 -25.04
N ALA A 212 30.82 -58.97 -25.77
CA ALA A 212 29.70 -59.00 -26.72
C ALA A 212 28.34 -59.11 -26.01
N TYR A 213 28.27 -59.74 -24.84
CA TYR A 213 27.01 -59.89 -24.11
C TYR A 213 26.45 -58.53 -23.63
N PRO A 214 27.19 -57.68 -22.90
CA PRO A 214 26.71 -56.34 -22.55
C PRO A 214 26.34 -55.51 -23.78
N GLY A 215 27.09 -55.63 -24.87
CA GLY A 215 26.82 -54.94 -26.14
C GLY A 215 25.44 -55.28 -26.71
N ILE A 216 25.10 -56.57 -26.79
CA ILE A 216 23.77 -57.03 -27.24
C ILE A 216 22.68 -56.51 -26.31
N VAL A 217 22.85 -56.69 -25.00
CA VAL A 217 21.82 -56.34 -24.01
C VAL A 217 21.54 -54.83 -24.04
N SER A 218 22.60 -54.01 -24.06
CA SER A 218 22.52 -52.55 -24.17
C SER A 218 21.80 -52.11 -25.46
N ALA A 219 22.21 -52.63 -26.63
CA ALA A 219 21.60 -52.27 -27.90
C ALA A 219 20.11 -52.69 -27.98
N ARG A 220 19.76 -53.86 -27.42
CA ARG A 220 18.35 -54.32 -27.32
C ARG A 220 17.52 -53.46 -26.37
N LEU A 221 18.05 -53.05 -25.23
CA LEU A 221 17.37 -52.11 -24.33
C LEU A 221 17.08 -50.77 -25.02
N LYS A 222 18.05 -50.23 -25.77
CA LYS A 222 17.83 -48.99 -26.54
C LYS A 222 16.81 -49.18 -27.68
N ARG A 223 16.75 -50.36 -28.31
CA ARG A 223 15.66 -50.70 -29.25
C ARG A 223 14.30 -50.76 -28.56
N PHE A 224 14.23 -51.41 -27.40
CA PHE A 224 13.04 -51.44 -26.56
C PHE A 224 12.51 -50.04 -26.23
N GLU A 225 13.39 -49.08 -25.96
CA GLU A 225 13.01 -47.69 -25.70
C GLU A 225 12.49 -46.96 -26.96
N ARG A 226 13.01 -47.30 -28.16
CA ARG A 226 12.62 -46.66 -29.42
C ARG A 226 11.38 -47.25 -30.09
N HIS A 227 11.05 -48.51 -29.85
CA HIS A 227 9.89 -49.14 -30.49
C HIS A 227 8.57 -48.57 -29.98
N GLN A 228 7.67 -48.21 -30.91
CA GLN A 228 6.30 -47.80 -30.57
C GLN A 228 5.37 -49.00 -30.33
N SER A 229 5.61 -50.13 -31.01
CA SER A 229 4.79 -51.34 -30.88
C SER A 229 5.08 -52.07 -29.56
N SER A 230 4.05 -52.25 -28.74
CA SER A 230 4.13 -52.98 -27.47
C SER A 230 4.66 -54.42 -27.64
N TYR A 231 4.26 -55.09 -28.73
CA TYR A 231 4.74 -56.45 -29.05
C TYR A 231 6.26 -56.49 -29.26
N LEU A 232 6.79 -55.60 -30.10
CA LEU A 232 8.22 -55.53 -30.39
C LEU A 232 9.03 -55.14 -29.15
N ARG A 233 8.49 -54.26 -28.30
CA ARG A 233 9.09 -53.91 -27.02
C ARG A 233 9.23 -55.15 -26.12
N SER A 234 8.14 -55.91 -25.95
CA SER A 234 8.16 -57.13 -25.15
C SER A 234 9.19 -58.14 -25.69
N GLU A 235 9.24 -58.33 -27.01
CA GLU A 235 10.20 -59.22 -27.66
C GLU A 235 11.66 -58.79 -27.44
N GLU A 236 11.98 -57.50 -27.59
CA GLU A 236 13.34 -57.00 -27.34
C GLU A 236 13.75 -57.15 -25.87
N LEU A 237 12.83 -56.86 -24.94
CA LEU A 237 13.09 -56.98 -23.51
C LEU A 237 13.30 -58.44 -23.08
N GLU A 238 12.63 -59.39 -23.73
CA GLU A 238 12.82 -60.83 -23.52
C GLU A 238 14.16 -61.31 -24.06
N LYS A 239 14.53 -60.92 -25.29
CA LYS A 239 15.84 -61.29 -25.86
C LYS A 239 17.01 -60.67 -25.09
N ALA A 240 16.86 -59.43 -24.61
CA ALA A 240 17.84 -58.78 -23.75
C ALA A 240 18.01 -59.55 -22.43
N TYR A 241 16.89 -59.99 -21.82
CA TYR A 241 16.93 -60.80 -20.60
C TYR A 241 17.65 -62.12 -20.79
N GLU A 242 17.31 -62.88 -21.84
CA GLU A 242 17.93 -64.18 -22.10
C GLU A 242 19.43 -64.06 -22.38
N THR A 243 19.85 -63.00 -23.07
CA THR A 243 21.26 -62.74 -23.32
C THR A 243 21.99 -62.36 -22.02
N ALA A 244 21.38 -61.52 -21.17
CA ALA A 244 21.96 -61.15 -19.88
C ALA A 244 22.03 -62.35 -18.92
N ARG A 245 21.00 -63.22 -18.90
CA ARG A 245 20.97 -64.46 -18.12
C ARG A 245 22.10 -65.39 -18.55
N THR A 246 22.19 -65.68 -19.86
CA THR A 246 23.23 -66.56 -20.41
C THR A 246 24.63 -66.00 -20.16
N GLY A 247 24.82 -64.69 -20.37
CA GLY A 247 26.10 -64.03 -20.10
C GLY A 247 26.52 -64.14 -18.63
N LEU A 248 25.59 -63.98 -17.69
CA LEU A 248 25.86 -64.12 -16.25
C LEU A 248 26.00 -65.58 -15.78
N GLU A 249 25.53 -66.56 -16.56
CA GLU A 249 25.83 -67.99 -16.31
C GLU A 249 27.29 -68.32 -16.65
N ILE A 250 27.86 -67.67 -17.68
CA ILE A 250 29.25 -67.86 -18.11
C ILE A 250 30.21 -66.96 -17.33
N PHE A 251 29.82 -65.70 -17.12
CA PHE A 251 30.60 -64.65 -16.47
C PHE A 251 29.87 -64.13 -15.23
N PRO A 252 29.83 -64.90 -14.14
CA PRO A 252 29.02 -64.58 -12.98
C PRO A 252 29.38 -63.23 -12.37
N ASP A 253 30.64 -62.81 -12.42
CA ASP A 253 31.11 -61.57 -11.81
C ASP A 253 31.04 -60.33 -12.70
N ASN A 254 30.47 -60.44 -13.91
CA ASN A 254 30.37 -59.32 -14.83
C ASN A 254 29.41 -58.24 -14.30
N VAL A 255 29.97 -57.12 -13.86
CA VAL A 255 29.25 -55.98 -13.27
C VAL A 255 28.29 -55.35 -14.30
N SER A 256 28.76 -55.13 -15.53
CA SER A 256 27.98 -54.50 -16.60
C SER A 256 26.72 -55.29 -16.93
N LEU A 257 26.80 -56.62 -16.99
CA LEU A 257 25.63 -57.48 -17.22
C LEU A 257 24.64 -57.43 -16.08
N ARG A 258 25.09 -57.39 -14.82
CA ARG A 258 24.18 -57.23 -13.67
C ARG A 258 23.45 -55.89 -13.73
N VAL A 259 24.15 -54.81 -14.05
CA VAL A 259 23.54 -53.48 -14.21
C VAL A 259 22.53 -53.46 -15.35
N LEU A 260 22.84 -54.08 -16.49
CA LEU A 260 21.90 -54.15 -17.61
C LEU A 260 20.70 -55.06 -17.31
N ARG A 261 20.91 -56.19 -16.62
CA ARG A 261 19.81 -57.07 -16.18
C ARG A 261 18.93 -56.42 -15.14
N SER A 262 19.49 -55.60 -14.24
CA SER A 262 18.68 -54.85 -13.29
C SER A 262 17.77 -53.83 -13.98
N GLN A 263 18.24 -53.17 -15.06
CA GLN A 263 17.40 -52.29 -15.87
C GLN A 263 16.26 -53.06 -16.54
N ILE A 264 16.52 -54.28 -17.02
CA ILE A 264 15.50 -55.18 -17.55
C ILE A 264 14.46 -55.51 -16.47
N TYR A 265 14.90 -55.93 -15.28
CA TYR A 265 13.99 -56.19 -14.16
C TYR A 265 13.18 -54.95 -13.76
N PHE A 266 13.80 -53.76 -13.78
CA PHE A 266 13.11 -52.49 -13.54
C PHE A 266 11.99 -52.25 -14.56
N HIS A 267 12.23 -52.47 -15.85
CA HIS A 267 11.20 -52.36 -16.90
C HIS A 267 10.09 -53.42 -16.78
N ARG A 268 10.38 -54.56 -16.15
CA ARG A 268 9.40 -55.60 -15.81
C ARG A 268 8.67 -55.35 -14.48
N PHE A 269 8.96 -54.24 -13.80
CA PHE A 269 8.46 -53.93 -12.45
C PHE A 269 8.91 -54.94 -11.38
N GLU A 270 9.96 -55.72 -11.65
CA GLU A 270 10.58 -56.69 -10.73
C GLU A 270 11.65 -56.00 -9.86
N PHE A 271 11.26 -54.95 -9.13
CA PHE A 271 12.20 -54.05 -8.44
C PHE A 271 13.11 -54.75 -7.43
N SER A 272 12.62 -55.78 -6.73
CA SER A 272 13.43 -56.54 -5.76
C SER A 272 14.61 -57.23 -6.43
N LYS A 273 14.43 -57.83 -7.60
CA LYS A 273 15.51 -58.46 -8.37
C LYS A 273 16.46 -57.42 -8.96
N ALA A 274 15.93 -56.27 -9.41
CA ALA A 274 16.77 -55.16 -9.88
C ALA A 274 17.70 -54.65 -8.77
N ILE A 275 17.18 -54.44 -7.56
CA ILE A 275 17.94 -54.00 -6.39
C ILE A 275 19.00 -55.04 -6.00
N ASP A 276 18.65 -56.32 -6.06
CA ASP A 276 19.57 -57.42 -5.75
C ASP A 276 20.73 -57.50 -6.75
N ASP A 277 20.47 -57.37 -8.06
CA ASP A 277 21.51 -57.33 -9.08
C ASP A 277 22.48 -56.16 -8.88
N ILE A 278 21.97 -54.96 -8.56
CA ILE A 278 22.83 -53.82 -8.25
C ILE A 278 23.60 -54.02 -6.94
N SER A 279 22.98 -54.63 -5.93
CA SER A 279 23.68 -54.92 -4.66
C SER A 279 24.85 -55.89 -4.86
N ARG A 280 24.67 -56.90 -5.71
CA ARG A 280 25.74 -57.81 -6.13
C ARG A 280 26.80 -57.11 -6.98
N ALA A 281 26.39 -56.20 -7.87
CA ALA A 281 27.31 -55.37 -8.64
C ALA A 281 28.22 -54.52 -7.73
N ILE A 282 27.64 -53.84 -6.73
CA ILE A 282 28.38 -53.06 -5.72
C ILE A 282 29.35 -53.95 -4.92
N ALA A 283 28.93 -55.16 -4.55
CA ALA A 283 29.78 -56.09 -3.82
C ALA A 283 31.04 -56.51 -4.61
N VAL A 284 30.95 -56.59 -5.94
CA VAL A 284 32.09 -56.93 -6.82
C VAL A 284 32.94 -55.70 -7.15
N SER A 285 32.33 -54.55 -7.45
CA SER A 285 33.06 -53.35 -7.88
C SER A 285 33.68 -52.54 -6.73
N GLY A 286 33.24 -52.76 -5.49
CA GLY A 286 33.52 -51.85 -4.38
C GLY A 286 32.61 -50.62 -4.39
N ASP A 287 32.94 -49.62 -3.56
CA ASP A 287 32.14 -48.40 -3.40
C ASP A 287 32.10 -47.58 -4.69
N SER A 288 30.97 -47.67 -5.41
CA SER A 288 30.68 -46.89 -6.63
C SER A 288 29.49 -45.96 -6.36
N PRO A 289 29.71 -44.64 -6.41
CA PRO A 289 28.62 -43.65 -6.32
C PRO A 289 27.58 -43.83 -7.43
N GLU A 290 27.98 -44.26 -8.62
CA GLU A 290 27.08 -44.47 -9.76
C GLU A 290 26.11 -45.62 -9.49
N LEU A 291 26.62 -46.74 -8.97
CA LEU A 291 25.77 -47.88 -8.59
C LEU A 291 24.90 -47.58 -7.38
N SER A 292 25.41 -46.85 -6.39
CA SER A 292 24.62 -46.37 -5.25
C SER A 292 23.49 -45.47 -5.72
N MET A 293 23.76 -44.55 -6.65
CA MET A 293 22.74 -43.67 -7.24
C MET A 293 21.64 -44.47 -7.94
N LEU A 294 22.02 -45.49 -8.72
CA LEU A 294 21.08 -46.36 -9.43
C LEU A 294 20.23 -47.18 -8.45
N ARG A 295 20.85 -47.82 -7.45
CA ARG A 295 20.10 -48.59 -6.44
C ARG A 295 19.18 -47.72 -5.62
N GLY A 296 19.62 -46.51 -5.23
CA GLY A 296 18.78 -45.52 -4.58
C GLY A 296 17.54 -45.19 -5.40
N SER A 297 17.68 -45.02 -6.73
CA SER A 297 16.53 -44.79 -7.62
C SER A 297 15.56 -45.96 -7.71
N TYR A 298 16.06 -47.19 -7.62
CA TYR A 298 15.22 -48.38 -7.56
C TYR A 298 14.50 -48.49 -6.22
N PHE A 299 15.19 -48.24 -5.11
CA PHE A 299 14.55 -48.17 -3.78
C PHE A 299 13.47 -47.09 -3.74
N GLN A 300 13.73 -45.91 -4.30
CA GLN A 300 12.77 -44.81 -4.37
C GLN A 300 11.51 -45.22 -5.13
N THR A 301 11.67 -45.88 -6.29
CA THR A 301 10.54 -46.34 -7.11
C THR A 301 9.79 -47.51 -6.46
N PHE A 302 10.50 -48.36 -5.72
CA PHE A 302 9.91 -49.48 -4.99
C PHE A 302 9.20 -49.05 -3.68
N GLY A 303 9.28 -47.78 -3.29
CA GLY A 303 8.70 -47.24 -2.06
C GLY A 303 9.56 -47.43 -0.81
N GLN A 304 10.80 -47.91 -0.94
CA GLN A 304 11.74 -48.07 0.17
C GLN A 304 12.58 -46.80 0.36
N HIS A 305 11.90 -45.69 0.64
CA HIS A 305 12.50 -44.35 0.70
C HIS A 305 13.65 -44.22 1.71
N GLN A 306 13.57 -44.89 2.87
CA GLN A 306 14.66 -44.86 3.87
C GLN A 306 15.97 -45.47 3.31
N ASN A 307 15.88 -46.55 2.55
CA ASN A 307 17.05 -47.18 1.91
C ASN A 307 17.60 -46.30 0.79
N ALA A 308 16.72 -45.63 0.03
CA ALA A 308 17.11 -44.66 -0.97
C ALA A 308 17.89 -43.48 -0.37
N ILE A 309 17.43 -42.93 0.77
CA ILE A 309 18.14 -41.88 1.51
C ILE A 309 19.56 -42.32 1.89
N GLY A 310 19.73 -43.56 2.35
CA GLY A 310 21.04 -44.11 2.68
C GLY A 310 21.98 -44.20 1.48
N ASP A 311 21.48 -44.67 0.34
CA ASP A 311 22.24 -44.74 -0.92
C ASP A 311 22.61 -43.34 -1.45
N TYR A 312 21.66 -42.40 -1.51
CA TYR A 312 21.94 -41.03 -1.94
C TYR A 312 22.90 -40.30 -1.01
N THR A 313 22.84 -40.56 0.30
CA THR A 313 23.80 -39.99 1.26
C THR A 313 25.23 -40.46 1.00
N ARG A 314 25.43 -41.72 0.59
CA ARG A 314 26.75 -42.19 0.16
C ARG A 314 27.24 -41.47 -1.09
N VAL A 315 26.35 -41.23 -2.07
CA VAL A 315 26.70 -40.46 -3.28
C VAL A 315 27.12 -39.03 -2.94
N ILE A 316 26.39 -38.37 -2.04
CA ILE A 316 26.72 -37.02 -1.55
C ILE A 316 28.04 -37.02 -0.78
N GLY A 317 28.30 -38.04 0.03
CA GLY A 317 29.56 -38.20 0.74
C GLY A 317 30.77 -38.33 -0.19
N ALA A 318 30.62 -39.04 -1.32
CA ALA A 318 31.67 -39.19 -2.33
C ALA A 318 31.83 -37.94 -3.21
N ASN A 319 30.73 -37.26 -3.54
CA ASN A 319 30.75 -36.02 -4.30
C ASN A 319 29.73 -35.01 -3.73
N PRO A 320 30.18 -34.08 -2.87
CA PRO A 320 29.33 -33.04 -2.29
C PRO A 320 28.74 -32.05 -3.29
N LEU A 321 29.19 -32.04 -4.55
CA LEU A 321 28.67 -31.16 -5.61
C LEU A 321 27.62 -31.85 -6.49
N ASN A 322 27.17 -33.06 -6.11
CA ASN A 322 26.19 -33.82 -6.88
C ASN A 322 24.75 -33.33 -6.62
N ALA A 323 24.34 -32.28 -7.33
CA ALA A 323 22.99 -31.70 -7.21
C ALA A 323 21.86 -32.72 -7.44
N LYS A 324 22.06 -33.69 -8.33
CA LYS A 324 21.07 -34.74 -8.60
C LYS A 324 20.87 -35.63 -7.37
N ALA A 325 21.93 -35.94 -6.63
CA ALA A 325 21.83 -36.76 -5.43
C ALA A 325 21.05 -36.05 -4.31
N TYR A 326 21.30 -34.75 -4.11
CA TYR A 326 20.49 -33.92 -3.20
C TYR A 326 19.02 -33.90 -3.60
N TYR A 327 18.70 -33.61 -4.87
CA TYR A 327 17.32 -33.60 -5.35
C TYR A 327 16.61 -34.95 -5.11
N GLN A 328 17.28 -36.07 -5.42
CA GLN A 328 16.69 -37.40 -5.23
C GLN A 328 16.52 -37.76 -3.75
N ARG A 329 17.47 -37.35 -2.88
CA ARG A 329 17.32 -37.50 -1.42
C ARG A 329 16.21 -36.62 -0.85
N GLY A 330 16.02 -35.43 -1.40
CA GLY A 330 14.90 -34.55 -1.07
C GLY A 330 13.55 -35.21 -1.37
N LEU A 331 13.39 -35.81 -2.56
CA LEU A 331 12.19 -36.58 -2.92
C LEU A 331 11.96 -37.79 -1.99
N ALA A 332 13.04 -38.49 -1.62
CA ALA A 332 12.94 -39.61 -0.69
C ALA A 332 12.55 -39.16 0.72
N SER A 333 13.09 -38.04 1.20
CA SER A 333 12.79 -37.45 2.51
C SER A 333 11.36 -36.92 2.57
N GLU A 334 10.88 -36.31 1.49
CA GLU A 334 9.50 -35.85 1.37
C GLU A 334 8.52 -37.02 1.42
N ALA A 335 8.82 -38.13 0.74
CA ALA A 335 7.96 -39.31 0.71
C ALA A 335 7.81 -40.00 2.08
N ILE A 336 8.72 -39.73 3.03
CA ILE A 336 8.61 -40.15 4.44
C ILE A 336 8.14 -39.02 5.37
N PHE A 337 7.58 -37.95 4.81
CA PHE A 337 7.06 -36.76 5.52
C PHE A 337 8.13 -35.97 6.31
N ASN A 338 9.41 -36.15 5.99
CA ASN A 338 10.48 -35.32 6.54
C ASN A 338 10.69 -34.06 5.69
N HIS A 339 9.72 -33.14 5.77
CA HIS A 339 9.68 -31.93 4.95
C HIS A 339 10.88 -30.99 5.19
N ASN A 340 11.40 -30.93 6.42
CA ASN A 340 12.57 -30.10 6.74
C ASN A 340 13.83 -30.56 6.00
N GLN A 341 14.10 -31.87 6.03
CA GLN A 341 15.23 -32.43 5.29
C GLN A 341 15.02 -32.31 3.78
N ALA A 342 13.79 -32.56 3.30
CA ALA A 342 13.46 -32.42 1.89
C ALA A 342 13.72 -30.99 1.38
N LEU A 343 13.26 -29.98 2.15
CA LEU A 343 13.45 -28.58 1.82
C LEU A 343 14.93 -28.22 1.75
N SER A 344 15.71 -28.59 2.77
CA SER A 344 17.16 -28.35 2.80
C SER A 344 17.88 -28.99 1.61
N ASP A 345 17.52 -30.24 1.27
CA ASP A 345 18.12 -30.94 0.12
C ASP A 345 17.72 -30.29 -1.22
N PHE A 346 16.48 -29.83 -1.38
CA PHE A 346 16.06 -29.13 -2.59
C PHE A 346 16.74 -27.76 -2.74
N GLU A 347 16.94 -27.02 -1.64
CA GLU A 347 17.65 -25.74 -1.64
C GLU A 347 19.13 -25.92 -2.03
N GLU A 348 19.79 -26.94 -1.49
CA GLU A 348 21.18 -27.25 -1.84
C GLU A 348 21.28 -27.68 -3.32
N ALA A 349 20.34 -28.52 -3.79
CA ALA A 349 20.27 -28.90 -5.20
C ALA A 349 20.11 -27.66 -6.11
N LEU A 350 19.25 -26.71 -5.74
CA LEU A 350 19.07 -25.45 -6.49
C LEU A 350 20.35 -24.59 -6.48
N SER A 351 20.99 -24.43 -5.33
CA SER A 351 22.23 -23.67 -5.17
C SER A 351 23.33 -24.23 -6.08
N LEU A 352 23.51 -25.55 -6.08
CA LEU A 352 24.51 -26.22 -6.91
C LEU A 352 24.20 -26.13 -8.41
N ILE A 353 22.93 -26.18 -8.82
CA ILE A 353 22.55 -26.02 -10.24
C ILE A 353 22.70 -24.56 -10.69
N ALA A 354 22.37 -23.58 -9.84
CA ALA A 354 22.48 -22.16 -10.18
C ALA A 354 23.94 -21.74 -10.46
N ASN A 355 24.89 -22.38 -9.80
CA ASN A 355 26.33 -22.18 -10.01
C ASN A 355 26.89 -22.96 -11.22
N ASP A 356 26.05 -23.72 -11.92
CA ASP A 356 26.45 -24.61 -13.01
C ASP A 356 25.84 -24.15 -14.36
N ASN A 357 26.67 -23.79 -15.32
CA ASN A 357 26.25 -23.30 -16.65
C ASN A 357 25.66 -24.40 -17.58
N ASN A 358 25.32 -25.58 -17.07
CA ASN A 358 24.83 -26.71 -17.86
C ASN A 358 23.30 -26.65 -18.07
N GLU A 359 22.87 -26.33 -19.30
CA GLU A 359 21.45 -26.23 -19.67
C GLU A 359 20.62 -27.51 -19.40
N VAL A 360 21.24 -28.69 -19.37
CA VAL A 360 20.54 -29.98 -19.20
C VAL A 360 19.87 -30.07 -17.82
N ARG A 361 20.42 -29.40 -16.80
CA ARG A 361 19.91 -29.44 -15.41
C ARG A 361 18.75 -28.46 -15.15
N LYS A 362 18.30 -27.71 -16.17
CA LYS A 362 17.13 -26.80 -16.06
C LYS A 362 15.84 -27.52 -15.66
N LYS A 363 15.68 -28.80 -16.01
CA LYS A 363 14.50 -29.59 -15.61
C LYS A 363 14.51 -29.87 -14.11
N GLU A 364 15.64 -30.34 -13.58
CA GLU A 364 15.83 -30.62 -12.16
C GLU A 364 15.75 -29.31 -11.35
N TYR A 365 16.29 -28.22 -11.88
CA TYR A 365 16.11 -26.87 -11.31
C TYR A 365 14.64 -26.50 -11.16
N ARG A 366 13.85 -26.59 -12.24
CA ARG A 366 12.41 -26.29 -12.20
C ARG A 366 11.69 -27.20 -11.21
N ALA A 367 11.96 -28.50 -11.26
CA ALA A 367 11.32 -29.47 -10.38
C ALA A 367 11.64 -29.23 -8.90
N ALA A 368 12.90 -28.96 -8.55
CA ALA A 368 13.30 -28.63 -7.18
C ALA A 368 12.63 -27.34 -6.69
N ARG A 369 12.62 -26.29 -7.54
CA ARG A 369 11.97 -25.02 -7.22
C ARG A 369 10.46 -25.18 -7.02
N ASP A 370 9.81 -25.93 -7.90
CA ASP A 370 8.37 -26.18 -7.80
C ASP A 370 8.06 -27.02 -6.55
N ARG A 371 8.95 -27.94 -6.16
CA ARG A 371 8.79 -28.71 -4.92
C ARG A 371 8.99 -27.88 -3.66
N ILE A 372 9.96 -26.97 -3.65
CA ILE A 372 10.11 -25.97 -2.59
C ILE A 372 8.85 -25.11 -2.48
N LEU A 373 8.28 -24.69 -3.62
CA LEU A 373 7.06 -23.91 -3.65
C LEU A 373 5.87 -24.67 -3.04
N GLU A 374 5.68 -25.94 -3.40
CA GLU A 374 4.64 -26.81 -2.84
C GLU A 374 4.86 -27.12 -1.36
N LEU A 375 6.10 -27.33 -0.92
CA LEU A 375 6.42 -27.54 0.50
C LEU A 375 6.19 -26.30 1.36
N HIS A 376 6.29 -25.11 0.77
CA HIS A 376 5.93 -23.83 1.40
C HIS A 376 4.46 -23.44 1.20
N ARG A 377 3.68 -24.22 0.44
CA ARG A 377 2.30 -23.89 0.12
C ARG A 377 1.46 -23.93 1.38
N GLU A 378 1.04 -22.76 1.83
CA GLU A 378 -0.01 -22.66 2.83
C GLU A 378 -1.39 -22.70 2.16
N SER A 379 -2.41 -23.04 2.96
CA SER A 379 -3.82 -23.00 2.54
C SER A 379 -4.60 -21.89 3.24
N ASP A 380 -3.93 -21.16 4.13
CA ASP A 380 -4.55 -20.08 4.88
C ASP A 380 -4.64 -18.84 3.97
N PRO A 381 -5.81 -18.18 3.89
CA PRO A 381 -5.95 -16.97 3.10
C PRO A 381 -5.32 -15.76 3.81
N PRO A 382 -4.78 -14.78 3.07
CA PRO A 382 -4.16 -13.60 3.68
C PRO A 382 -5.12 -12.82 4.57
N ARG A 383 -4.61 -12.30 5.68
CA ARG A 383 -5.40 -11.47 6.59
C ARG A 383 -5.27 -9.99 6.25
N ILE A 384 -6.37 -9.39 5.81
CA ILE A 384 -6.47 -7.95 5.55
C ILE A 384 -6.64 -7.20 6.87
N VAL A 385 -5.75 -6.24 7.16
CA VAL A 385 -5.87 -5.33 8.32
C VAL A 385 -5.90 -3.90 7.81
N LEU A 386 -7.04 -3.23 8.00
CA LEU A 386 -7.20 -1.82 7.68
C LEU A 386 -6.65 -0.96 8.84
N HIS A 387 -5.83 0.04 8.51
CA HIS A 387 -5.31 1.01 9.47
C HIS A 387 -6.06 2.35 9.40
N HIS A 388 -6.43 2.79 8.20
CA HIS A 388 -7.20 4.00 7.94
C HIS A 388 -8.14 3.79 6.74
N PRO A 389 -9.39 4.30 6.78
CA PRO A 389 -10.02 4.98 7.91
C PRO A 389 -10.29 4.05 9.10
N ALA A 390 -10.57 4.65 10.26
CA ALA A 390 -11.01 3.89 11.41
C ALA A 390 -12.36 3.21 11.11
N VAL A 391 -12.42 1.91 11.36
CA VAL A 391 -13.64 1.11 11.23
C VAL A 391 -14.34 1.09 12.57
N GLY A 392 -15.63 1.42 12.61
CA GLY A 392 -16.44 1.33 13.82
C GLY A 392 -16.54 -0.11 14.34
N ALA A 393 -16.91 -0.27 15.62
CA ALA A 393 -17.11 -1.60 16.22
C ALA A 393 -18.23 -2.41 15.52
N ASP A 394 -19.11 -1.73 14.79
CA ASP A 394 -20.16 -2.28 13.95
C ASP A 394 -19.70 -2.62 12.53
N GLY A 395 -18.42 -2.43 12.20
CA GLY A 395 -17.86 -2.72 10.88
C GLY A 395 -18.06 -1.60 9.85
N VAL A 396 -18.62 -0.45 10.24
CA VAL A 396 -18.97 0.65 9.35
C VAL A 396 -17.90 1.74 9.36
N ILE A 397 -17.52 2.20 8.18
CA ILE A 397 -16.66 3.36 7.97
C ILE A 397 -17.55 4.60 7.94
N ARG A 398 -17.35 5.51 8.90
CA ARG A 398 -18.06 6.78 8.98
C ARG A 398 -17.18 7.89 8.45
N ILE A 399 -17.70 8.62 7.48
CA ILE A 399 -17.01 9.75 6.85
C ILE A 399 -17.90 10.99 6.89
N ARG A 400 -17.26 12.15 6.83
CA ARG A 400 -17.94 13.44 6.74
C ARG A 400 -18.69 13.58 5.42
N MET A 401 -19.75 14.38 5.40
CA MET A 401 -20.53 14.64 4.18
C MET A 401 -19.75 15.43 3.11
N ASP A 402 -18.87 16.34 3.53
CA ASP A 402 -18.10 17.25 2.65
C ASP A 402 -16.78 16.66 2.11
N VAL A 403 -16.50 15.38 2.42
CA VAL A 403 -15.29 14.69 1.97
C VAL A 403 -15.56 13.95 0.66
N ASP A 404 -14.80 14.33 -0.37
CA ASP A 404 -14.91 13.77 -1.73
C ASP A 404 -13.92 12.63 -2.01
N SER A 405 -12.88 12.49 -1.18
CA SER A 405 -11.89 11.40 -1.27
C SER A 405 -11.51 10.85 0.10
N LEU A 406 -11.17 9.57 0.13
CA LEU A 406 -10.80 8.83 1.33
C LEU A 406 -9.46 8.14 1.11
N THR A 407 -8.47 8.48 1.92
CA THR A 407 -7.23 7.69 1.98
C THR A 407 -7.53 6.36 2.67
N ILE A 408 -7.14 5.27 2.01
CA ILE A 408 -7.27 3.91 2.53
C ILE A 408 -5.87 3.34 2.67
N ASN A 409 -5.48 2.96 3.90
CA ASN A 409 -4.22 2.28 4.16
C ASN A 409 -4.40 1.07 5.07
N GLY A 410 -3.47 0.14 4.95
CA GLY A 410 -3.51 -1.11 5.69
C GLY A 410 -2.31 -1.99 5.41
N ILE A 411 -2.30 -3.14 6.06
CA ILE A 411 -1.30 -4.19 5.88
C ILE A 411 -2.00 -5.50 5.57
N ILE A 412 -1.41 -6.28 4.67
CA ILE A 412 -1.82 -7.65 4.42
C ILE A 412 -0.87 -8.55 5.18
N ASN A 413 -1.37 -9.39 6.10
CA ASN A 413 -0.55 -10.33 6.86
C ASN A 413 -0.74 -11.74 6.32
N ASP A 414 0.36 -12.43 6.02
CA ASP A 414 0.36 -13.78 5.48
C ASP A 414 1.72 -14.47 5.72
N GLN A 415 1.78 -15.80 5.68
CA GLN A 415 3.08 -16.48 5.75
C GLN A 415 3.78 -16.47 4.39
N SER A 416 3.02 -16.23 3.32
CA SER A 416 3.49 -16.16 1.95
C SER A 416 3.42 -14.75 1.36
N ARG A 417 3.91 -14.62 0.11
CA ARG A 417 3.94 -13.32 -0.59
C ARG A 417 2.60 -13.01 -1.22
N ILE A 418 2.24 -11.73 -1.24
CA ILE A 418 0.98 -11.27 -1.82
C ILE A 418 1.10 -11.10 -3.33
N LYS A 419 0.18 -11.72 -4.07
CA LYS A 419 0.11 -11.67 -5.52
C LYS A 419 -0.63 -10.43 -6.01
N HIS A 420 -1.77 -10.10 -5.39
CA HIS A 420 -2.49 -8.86 -5.67
C HIS A 420 -3.29 -8.35 -4.48
N ILE A 421 -3.49 -7.04 -4.46
CA ILE A 421 -4.43 -6.32 -3.58
C ILE A 421 -5.33 -5.52 -4.51
N ARG A 422 -6.64 -5.61 -4.32
CA ARG A 422 -7.65 -4.90 -5.10
C ARG A 422 -8.62 -4.18 -4.20
N LEU A 423 -8.97 -2.96 -4.59
CA LEU A 423 -10.01 -2.15 -3.97
C LEU A 423 -11.12 -1.93 -5.01
N ASN A 424 -12.34 -2.36 -4.71
CA ASN A 424 -13.50 -2.28 -5.61
C ASN A 424 -13.19 -2.85 -7.01
N GLY A 425 -12.38 -3.91 -7.07
CA GLY A 425 -11.95 -4.55 -8.32
C GLY A 425 -10.70 -3.95 -8.98
N HIS A 426 -10.22 -2.78 -8.55
CA HIS A 426 -9.03 -2.13 -9.09
C HIS A 426 -7.74 -2.56 -8.38
N ASN A 427 -6.70 -2.93 -9.13
CA ASN A 427 -5.41 -3.35 -8.54
C ASN A 427 -4.70 -2.17 -7.87
N LEU A 428 -4.25 -2.38 -6.63
CA LEU A 428 -3.42 -1.43 -5.88
C LEU A 428 -1.92 -1.70 -6.10
N ALA A 429 -1.12 -0.65 -5.97
CA ALA A 429 0.34 -0.73 -5.98
C ALA A 429 0.87 -1.05 -4.57
N PHE A 430 1.86 -1.94 -4.48
CA PHE A 430 2.56 -2.34 -3.25
C PHE A 430 3.91 -3.00 -3.61
N ASP A 431 4.80 -3.19 -2.63
CA ASP A 431 6.05 -3.93 -2.84
C ASP A 431 5.79 -5.45 -2.82
N ARG A 432 5.85 -6.08 -4.01
CA ARG A 432 5.64 -7.53 -4.18
C ARG A 432 6.75 -8.40 -3.59
N LYS A 433 7.89 -7.82 -3.21
CA LYS A 433 9.02 -8.57 -2.61
C LYS A 433 8.92 -8.62 -1.09
N GLN A 434 8.22 -7.68 -0.48
CA GLN A 434 8.05 -7.57 0.96
C GLN A 434 7.08 -8.65 1.48
N LEU A 435 7.47 -9.32 2.57
CA LEU A 435 6.54 -10.14 3.36
C LEU A 435 5.69 -9.20 4.21
N ASN A 436 4.37 -9.43 4.20
CA ASN A 436 3.38 -8.54 4.81
C ASN A 436 3.40 -7.10 4.27
N PRO A 437 3.08 -6.87 2.98
CA PRO A 437 3.16 -5.55 2.38
C PRO A 437 2.07 -4.61 2.93
N GLU A 438 2.46 -3.35 3.09
CA GLU A 438 1.54 -2.24 3.31
C GLU A 438 1.01 -1.70 1.97
N PHE A 439 -0.20 -1.15 2.00
CA PHE A 439 -0.79 -0.46 0.87
C PHE A 439 -1.37 0.88 1.30
N THR A 440 -1.38 1.84 0.38
CA THR A 440 -2.03 3.15 0.55
C THR A 440 -2.64 3.57 -0.78
N HIS A 441 -3.89 4.01 -0.75
CA HIS A 441 -4.60 4.46 -1.94
C HIS A 441 -5.57 5.58 -1.62
N GLU A 442 -5.70 6.55 -2.51
CA GLU A 442 -6.69 7.63 -2.40
C GLU A 442 -7.92 7.23 -3.22
N LEU A 443 -9.05 6.97 -2.55
CA LEU A 443 -10.30 6.58 -3.18
C LEU A 443 -11.23 7.79 -3.34
N ALA A 444 -11.66 8.11 -4.57
CA ALA A 444 -12.73 9.07 -4.79
C ALA A 444 -14.09 8.47 -4.39
N LEU A 445 -14.90 9.18 -3.60
CA LEU A 445 -16.10 8.66 -2.94
C LEU A 445 -17.41 8.92 -3.71
N SER A 446 -17.34 9.08 -5.03
CA SER A 446 -18.47 9.41 -5.92
C SER A 446 -19.56 8.33 -5.91
N ASP A 447 -20.57 8.50 -5.07
CA ASP A 447 -21.70 7.58 -4.80
C ASP A 447 -21.31 6.18 -4.29
N ILE A 448 -20.12 6.03 -3.68
CA ILE A 448 -19.68 4.74 -3.13
C ILE A 448 -20.30 4.53 -1.75
N SER A 449 -21.13 3.49 -1.61
CA SER A 449 -21.74 3.07 -0.34
C SER A 449 -21.02 1.92 0.36
N GLU A 450 -20.08 1.26 -0.32
CA GLU A 450 -19.33 0.10 0.18
C GLU A 450 -17.93 0.08 -0.43
N ILE A 451 -16.91 -0.25 0.37
CA ILE A 451 -15.60 -0.65 -0.14
C ILE A 451 -15.39 -2.14 0.05
N GLN A 452 -14.88 -2.79 -0.99
CA GLN A 452 -14.46 -4.19 -0.96
C GLN A 452 -12.96 -4.28 -1.23
N LEU A 453 -12.24 -4.82 -0.25
CA LEU A 453 -10.83 -5.16 -0.37
C LEU A 453 -10.70 -6.66 -0.63
N THR A 454 -10.07 -7.01 -1.74
CA THR A 454 -9.76 -8.39 -2.10
C THR A 454 -8.26 -8.56 -2.26
N THR A 455 -7.72 -9.64 -1.71
CA THR A 455 -6.30 -9.97 -1.86
C THR A 455 -6.14 -11.45 -2.14
N SER A 456 -5.07 -11.81 -2.85
CA SER A 456 -4.62 -13.19 -2.91
C SER A 456 -3.14 -13.28 -2.61
N ASP A 457 -2.77 -14.38 -1.99
CA ASP A 457 -1.38 -14.78 -1.90
C ASP A 457 -0.86 -15.32 -3.26
N TRP A 458 0.41 -15.73 -3.25
CA TRP A 458 1.10 -16.34 -4.38
C TRP A 458 0.52 -17.70 -4.80
N TYR A 459 -0.24 -18.34 -3.90
CA TYR A 459 -0.85 -19.66 -4.06
C TYR A 459 -2.34 -19.61 -4.44
N ASP A 460 -2.87 -18.41 -4.69
CA ASP A 460 -4.27 -18.12 -5.03
C ASP A 460 -5.27 -18.40 -3.88
N ASN A 461 -4.81 -18.46 -2.63
CA ASN A 461 -5.70 -18.34 -1.48
C ASN A 461 -6.18 -16.89 -1.40
N THR A 462 -7.50 -16.69 -1.32
CA THR A 462 -8.11 -15.35 -1.43
C THR A 462 -8.80 -14.96 -0.14
N ALA A 463 -8.66 -13.69 0.22
CA ALA A 463 -9.47 -13.05 1.25
C ALA A 463 -10.21 -11.86 0.65
N SER A 464 -11.43 -11.67 1.13
CA SER A 464 -12.27 -10.53 0.78
C SER A 464 -12.89 -9.98 2.06
N VAL A 465 -12.78 -8.67 2.26
CA VAL A 465 -13.48 -7.95 3.32
C VAL A 465 -14.22 -6.76 2.72
N SER A 466 -15.43 -6.54 3.20
CA SER A 466 -16.30 -5.45 2.80
C SER A 466 -16.54 -4.53 3.99
N PHE A 467 -16.59 -3.22 3.74
CA PHE A 467 -16.93 -2.21 4.73
C PHE A 467 -17.98 -1.27 4.14
N ASP A 468 -19.11 -1.12 4.82
CA ASP A 468 -20.11 -0.13 4.47
C ASP A 468 -19.57 1.27 4.76
N ILE A 469 -19.83 2.20 3.85
CA ILE A 469 -19.53 3.61 4.03
C ILE A 469 -20.83 4.34 4.35
N VAL A 470 -20.87 4.97 5.51
CA VAL A 470 -21.95 5.86 5.90
C VAL A 470 -21.42 7.28 5.99
N ARG A 471 -22.02 8.17 5.20
CA ARG A 471 -21.79 9.61 5.31
C ARG A 471 -22.69 10.14 6.43
N ASN A 472 -22.08 10.63 7.51
CA ASN A 472 -22.78 11.24 8.63
C ASN A 472 -22.27 12.65 8.88
N GLU A 473 -23.16 13.45 9.45
CA GLU A 473 -22.89 14.69 10.15
C GLU A 473 -22.03 14.36 11.41
N ILE A 474 -20.94 15.09 11.64
CA ILE A 474 -19.98 14.83 12.75
C ILE A 474 -19.70 16.06 13.60
N ASP A 475 -20.28 17.21 13.26
CA ASP A 475 -20.04 18.47 13.94
C ASP A 475 -20.99 18.56 15.15
N PRO A 476 -20.49 18.88 16.35
CA PRO A 476 -21.36 18.88 17.52
C PRO A 476 -22.29 20.11 17.53
N PRO A 477 -23.57 19.95 17.92
CA PRO A 477 -24.59 21.00 17.83
C PRO A 477 -24.16 22.33 18.48
N LEU A 478 -24.49 23.47 17.87
CA LEU A 478 -24.16 24.78 18.43
C LEU A 478 -25.27 25.28 19.36
N ILE A 479 -24.88 25.77 20.55
CA ILE A 479 -25.79 26.19 21.61
C ILE A 479 -25.90 27.71 21.63
N HIS A 480 -27.12 28.24 21.52
CA HIS A 480 -27.38 29.68 21.58
C HIS A 480 -28.33 29.99 22.74
N VAL A 481 -27.85 30.66 23.78
CA VAL A 481 -28.68 31.08 24.92
C VAL A 481 -29.32 32.44 24.62
N THR A 482 -30.64 32.51 24.80
CA THR A 482 -31.42 33.75 24.62
C THR A 482 -31.87 34.38 25.94
N GLU A 483 -32.09 33.57 26.98
CA GLU A 483 -32.47 34.04 28.33
C GLU A 483 -31.79 33.18 29.40
N PRO A 484 -31.25 33.77 30.49
CA PRO A 484 -31.18 35.21 30.80
C PRO A 484 -30.19 35.97 29.88
N PHE A 485 -30.13 37.30 30.02
CA PHE A 485 -29.26 38.14 29.19
C PHE A 485 -27.79 37.68 29.28
N VAL A 486 -27.18 37.45 28.12
CA VAL A 486 -25.77 37.09 28.00
C VAL A 486 -24.95 38.37 27.87
N ALA A 487 -24.01 38.60 28.78
CA ALA A 487 -23.02 39.66 28.67
C ALA A 487 -21.68 39.08 28.24
N GLY A 488 -21.13 39.57 27.11
CA GLY A 488 -20.01 38.89 26.45
C GLY A 488 -20.41 37.54 25.87
N GLU A 489 -19.46 36.64 25.62
CA GLU A 489 -19.76 35.35 24.95
C GLU A 489 -20.24 34.24 25.90
N ARG A 490 -19.92 34.28 27.21
CA ARG A 490 -20.20 33.16 28.15
C ARG A 490 -20.53 33.57 29.60
N GLU A 491 -21.04 34.78 29.84
CA GLU A 491 -21.55 35.19 31.16
C GLU A 491 -23.06 35.47 31.11
N LEU A 492 -23.82 34.86 32.02
CA LEU A 492 -25.26 35.07 32.21
C LEU A 492 -25.47 36.04 33.37
N ILE A 493 -26.11 37.17 33.09
CA ILE A 493 -26.47 38.15 34.13
C ILE A 493 -27.79 37.72 34.77
N ILE A 494 -27.77 37.56 36.09
CA ILE A 494 -28.93 37.18 36.91
C ILE A 494 -29.05 38.11 38.11
N ASP A 495 -30.26 38.30 38.63
CA ASP A 495 -30.42 39.08 39.87
C ASP A 495 -29.89 38.30 41.07
N GLU A 496 -29.48 39.04 42.11
CA GLU A 496 -28.88 38.51 43.34
C GLU A 496 -29.75 37.42 44.01
N ASP A 497 -31.07 37.61 44.03
CA ASP A 497 -32.04 36.76 44.74
C ASP A 497 -32.56 35.56 43.95
N VAL A 498 -32.09 35.34 42.70
CA VAL A 498 -32.58 34.23 41.88
C VAL A 498 -31.97 32.90 42.33
N VAL A 499 -32.85 32.00 42.77
CA VAL A 499 -32.53 30.62 43.14
C VAL A 499 -32.99 29.60 42.10
N LEU A 500 -34.05 29.89 41.35
CA LEU A 500 -34.53 29.07 40.23
C LEU A 500 -34.42 29.85 38.92
N LEU A 501 -33.49 29.45 38.06
CA LEU A 501 -33.23 30.10 36.79
C LEU A 501 -33.99 29.41 35.66
N THR A 502 -34.70 30.19 34.85
CA THR A 502 -35.24 29.72 33.57
C THR A 502 -34.23 30.02 32.48
N VAL A 503 -33.76 28.98 31.79
CA VAL A 503 -32.81 29.08 30.68
C VAL A 503 -33.55 28.79 29.39
N ARG A 504 -33.50 29.72 28.44
CA ARG A 504 -34.05 29.54 27.09
C ARG A 504 -32.98 29.74 26.05
N GLY A 505 -33.09 29.00 24.95
CA GLY A 505 -32.16 29.11 23.84
C GLY A 505 -32.65 28.38 22.60
N HIS A 506 -31.77 28.27 21.62
CA HIS A 506 -31.95 27.40 20.46
C HIS A 506 -30.66 26.67 20.12
N ILE A 507 -30.82 25.52 19.48
CA ILE A 507 -29.70 24.74 18.96
C ILE A 507 -29.67 24.93 17.44
N THR A 508 -28.48 25.03 16.84
CA THR A 508 -28.29 24.96 15.39
C THR A 508 -27.38 23.80 15.04
N ASP A 509 -27.86 22.93 14.16
CA ASP A 509 -27.18 21.73 13.70
C ASP A 509 -27.70 21.29 12.32
N GLU A 510 -26.93 20.48 11.60
CA GLU A 510 -27.37 19.89 10.33
C GLU A 510 -28.27 18.65 10.56
N SER A 511 -28.26 18.09 11.77
CA SER A 511 -29.05 16.92 12.16
C SER A 511 -30.06 17.22 13.27
N HIS A 512 -30.96 16.25 13.56
CA HIS A 512 -31.97 16.41 14.60
C HIS A 512 -31.35 16.28 16.00
N ILE A 513 -31.92 16.97 16.99
CA ILE A 513 -31.37 16.98 18.35
C ILE A 513 -31.99 15.86 19.20
N LYS A 514 -31.14 14.93 19.65
CA LYS A 514 -31.50 13.80 20.50
C LYS A 514 -31.75 14.21 21.95
N SER A 515 -30.96 15.11 22.51
CA SER A 515 -31.15 15.61 23.87
C SER A 515 -30.55 17.00 24.10
N ILE A 516 -31.18 17.77 24.99
CA ILE A 516 -30.65 19.02 25.53
C ILE A 516 -30.78 18.97 27.05
N LEU A 517 -29.66 19.10 27.76
CA LEU A 517 -29.56 19.08 29.21
C LEU A 517 -29.03 20.43 29.70
N VAL A 518 -29.64 21.02 30.72
CA VAL A 518 -29.13 22.20 31.42
C VAL A 518 -28.84 21.76 32.85
N GLU A 519 -27.56 21.73 33.23
CA GLU A 519 -27.12 21.24 34.55
C GLU A 519 -27.66 19.83 34.88
N GLY A 520 -27.72 18.96 33.86
CA GLY A 520 -28.27 17.61 33.97
C GLY A 520 -29.80 17.53 33.98
N VAL A 521 -30.51 18.66 33.94
CA VAL A 521 -31.97 18.71 33.83
C VAL A 521 -32.37 18.73 32.37
N THR A 522 -33.26 17.82 31.96
CA THR A 522 -33.77 17.77 30.58
C THR A 522 -34.53 19.04 30.22
N ALA A 523 -34.11 19.71 29.16
CA ALA A 523 -34.82 20.85 28.60
C ALA A 523 -36.03 20.38 27.77
N SER A 524 -37.11 21.17 27.78
CA SER A 524 -38.27 20.97 26.91
C SER A 524 -38.01 21.58 25.54
N TYR A 525 -38.16 20.80 24.47
CA TYR A 525 -38.04 21.24 23.08
C TYR A 525 -38.82 20.30 22.13
N PRO A 526 -39.15 20.72 20.88
CA PRO A 526 -39.79 19.86 19.89
C PRO A 526 -38.75 18.93 19.23
N ILE A 527 -38.89 17.61 19.41
CA ILE A 527 -37.92 16.60 18.94
C ILE A 527 -37.89 16.51 17.40
N ASP A 528 -39.05 16.64 16.74
CA ASP A 528 -39.17 16.48 15.28
C ASP A 528 -38.78 17.74 14.47
N ARG A 529 -38.18 18.74 15.12
CA ARG A 529 -37.86 20.02 14.49
C ARG A 529 -36.35 20.21 14.38
N LEU A 530 -35.85 20.40 13.16
CA LEU A 530 -34.49 20.86 12.91
C LEU A 530 -34.28 22.24 13.55
N ASN A 531 -33.16 22.43 14.24
CA ASN A 531 -32.80 23.65 14.97
C ASN A 531 -33.85 24.07 16.04
N PRO A 532 -34.13 23.22 17.05
CA PRO A 532 -35.20 23.46 18.00
C PRO A 532 -34.85 24.57 19.00
N ARG A 533 -35.90 25.24 19.49
CA ARG A 533 -35.80 26.10 20.69
C ARG A 533 -36.01 25.26 21.93
N PHE A 534 -35.27 25.54 23.00
CA PHE A 534 -35.35 24.81 24.26
C PHE A 534 -35.67 25.72 25.44
N THR A 535 -36.23 25.13 26.49
CA THR A 535 -36.45 25.79 27.79
C THR A 535 -36.17 24.80 28.92
N ALA A 536 -35.41 25.22 29.92
CA ALA A 536 -35.16 24.45 31.14
C ALA A 536 -35.30 25.33 32.38
N HIS A 537 -35.67 24.71 33.49
CA HIS A 537 -35.69 25.36 34.81
C HIS A 537 -34.67 24.66 35.70
N VAL A 538 -33.71 25.42 36.22
CA VAL A 538 -32.58 24.89 36.98
C VAL A 538 -32.40 25.64 38.28
N ASP A 539 -32.20 24.89 39.37
CA ASP A 539 -31.82 25.44 40.66
C ASP A 539 -30.35 25.88 40.61
N ILE A 540 -30.12 27.16 40.93
CA ILE A 540 -28.82 27.82 40.93
C ILE A 540 -28.42 28.36 42.32
N SER A 541 -29.10 27.94 43.39
CA SER A 541 -28.95 28.49 44.75
C SER A 541 -27.49 28.58 45.24
N ASN A 542 -26.64 27.63 44.85
CA ASN A 542 -25.22 27.58 45.21
C ASN A 542 -24.30 27.45 44.00
N LYS A 543 -24.74 27.92 42.83
CA LYS A 543 -23.99 27.81 41.58
C LYS A 543 -23.45 29.16 41.14
N ASP A 544 -22.21 29.16 40.65
CA ASP A 544 -21.54 30.28 39.99
C ASP A 544 -21.45 30.07 38.46
N HIS A 545 -21.95 28.94 37.96
CA HIS A 545 -22.04 28.61 36.54
C HIS A 545 -23.17 27.61 36.28
N ILE A 546 -23.57 27.48 35.01
CA ILE A 546 -24.38 26.38 34.49
C ILE A 546 -23.74 25.80 33.23
N THR A 547 -24.00 24.53 32.95
CA THR A 547 -23.52 23.79 31.79
C THR A 547 -24.72 23.37 30.96
N ILE A 548 -24.70 23.70 29.68
CA ILE A 548 -25.71 23.27 28.72
C ILE A 548 -25.05 22.24 27.81
N THR A 549 -25.63 21.05 27.73
CA THR A 549 -25.18 19.97 26.87
C THR A 549 -26.23 19.69 25.81
N ALA A 550 -25.87 19.73 24.53
CA ALA A 550 -26.71 19.34 23.42
C ALA A 550 -26.08 18.15 22.68
N THR A 551 -26.89 17.14 22.39
CA THR A 551 -26.48 15.93 21.70
C THR A 551 -27.41 15.69 20.52
N ASP A 552 -26.87 15.45 19.33
CA ASP A 552 -27.67 15.09 18.16
C ASP A 552 -28.03 13.59 18.08
N VAL A 553 -28.79 13.22 17.05
CA VAL A 553 -29.21 11.83 16.77
C VAL A 553 -28.06 10.90 16.37
N HIS A 554 -26.94 11.45 15.89
CA HIS A 554 -25.72 10.72 15.56
C HIS A 554 -24.76 10.56 16.75
N GLY A 555 -25.03 11.26 17.85
CA GLY A 555 -24.29 11.19 19.11
C GLY A 555 -23.20 12.25 19.25
N ASN A 556 -23.09 13.24 18.35
CA ASN A 556 -22.14 14.33 18.56
C ASN A 556 -22.68 15.24 19.67
N GLU A 557 -21.81 15.63 20.59
CA GLU A 557 -22.19 16.34 21.81
C GLU A 557 -21.38 17.63 21.97
N ARG A 558 -22.06 18.72 22.30
CA ARG A 558 -21.43 19.97 22.76
C ARG A 558 -21.88 20.27 24.17
N ALA A 559 -20.92 20.53 25.05
CA ALA A 559 -21.17 21.07 26.38
C ALA A 559 -20.58 22.47 26.50
N GLU A 560 -21.42 23.46 26.82
CA GLU A 560 -21.01 24.85 27.04
C GLU A 560 -21.28 25.29 28.47
N ARG A 561 -20.25 25.85 29.10
CA ARG A 561 -20.30 26.35 30.47
C ARG A 561 -20.46 27.87 30.46
N PHE A 562 -21.53 28.34 31.09
CA PHE A 562 -21.87 29.74 31.24
C PHE A 562 -21.69 30.17 32.69
N LYS A 563 -20.92 31.23 32.94
CA LYS A 563 -20.71 31.77 34.29
C LYS A 563 -21.90 32.61 34.71
N LEU A 564 -22.37 32.46 35.94
CA LEU A 564 -23.45 33.24 36.51
C LEU A 564 -22.87 34.49 37.18
N ARG A 565 -23.29 35.67 36.71
CA ARG A 565 -22.96 36.96 37.33
C ARG A 565 -24.20 37.51 38.03
N ARG A 566 -24.20 37.47 39.36
CA ARG A 566 -25.24 38.06 40.21
C ARG A 566 -25.08 39.57 40.27
N GLN A 567 -26.15 40.32 40.01
CA GLN A 567 -26.15 41.79 40.13
C GLN A 567 -27.21 42.24 41.14
N ALA A 568 -26.83 43.17 42.02
CA ALA A 568 -27.73 43.81 42.99
C ALA A 568 -28.72 44.73 42.25
N ALA A 569 -30.01 44.68 42.62
CA ALA A 569 -31.07 45.50 42.04
C ALA A 569 -30.95 46.98 42.47
N ALA A 570 -30.01 47.72 41.88
CA ALA A 570 -29.81 49.14 42.14
C ALA A 570 -30.54 50.03 41.10
N PHE A 571 -31.86 50.22 41.22
CA PHE A 571 -32.60 51.16 40.34
C PHE A 571 -33.83 51.87 40.94
N ALA A 572 -33.99 51.92 42.28
CA ALA A 572 -35.16 52.56 42.90
C ALA A 572 -34.93 53.99 43.45
N GLY A 573 -33.76 54.60 43.25
CA GLY A 573 -33.38 55.88 43.88
C GLY A 573 -33.28 57.11 42.99
N ILE A 574 -33.18 56.98 41.65
CA ILE A 574 -32.77 58.09 40.76
C ILE A 574 -33.81 58.40 39.66
N ASN A 575 -34.66 57.45 39.26
CA ASN A 575 -35.75 57.68 38.31
C ASN A 575 -37.07 57.17 38.89
N PRO A 576 -38.03 58.04 39.26
CA PRO A 576 -39.30 57.61 39.84
C PRO A 576 -40.18 56.85 38.85
N MET A 577 -39.92 56.95 37.54
CA MET A 577 -40.59 56.16 36.51
C MET A 577 -40.05 54.72 36.44
N GLY A 578 -38.98 54.39 37.16
CA GLY A 578 -38.30 53.10 37.05
C GLY A 578 -37.81 52.84 35.63
N LYS A 579 -37.68 51.56 35.27
CA LYS A 579 -37.22 51.17 33.93
C LYS A 579 -38.24 51.59 32.88
N THR A 580 -37.91 52.60 32.08
CA THR A 580 -38.80 53.32 31.19
C THR A 580 -38.50 52.99 29.74
N TRP A 581 -39.47 52.37 29.06
CA TRP A 581 -39.36 51.99 27.65
C TRP A 581 -40.31 52.81 26.79
N VAL A 582 -39.85 53.11 25.58
CA VAL A 582 -40.64 53.81 24.56
C VAL A 582 -40.77 52.91 23.34
N VAL A 583 -42.00 52.75 22.85
CA VAL A 583 -42.32 52.01 21.64
C VAL A 583 -42.84 53.00 20.61
N PHE A 584 -42.10 53.17 19.52
CA PHE A 584 -42.57 53.88 18.35
C PHE A 584 -43.09 52.90 17.31
N ILE A 585 -44.32 53.12 16.85
CA ILE A 585 -44.88 52.46 15.68
C ILE A 585 -45.09 53.51 14.61
N GLU A 586 -44.31 53.37 13.54
CA GLU A 586 -44.28 54.28 12.42
C GLU A 586 -44.80 53.56 11.17
N ASN A 587 -45.99 53.89 10.72
CA ASN A 587 -46.55 53.34 9.48
C ASN A 587 -46.63 54.44 8.42
N SER A 588 -45.72 54.36 7.46
CA SER A 588 -45.55 55.37 6.41
C SER A 588 -45.77 54.79 5.01
N ARG A 589 -45.43 53.51 4.80
CA ARG A 589 -45.41 52.84 3.49
C ARG A 589 -46.57 51.85 3.34
N TYR A 590 -47.74 52.37 3.02
CA TYR A 590 -48.96 51.58 2.87
C TYR A 590 -49.02 50.86 1.52
N GLN A 591 -49.48 49.61 1.54
CA GLN A 591 -49.62 48.76 0.36
C GLN A 591 -50.79 49.20 -0.54
N SER A 592 -51.91 49.61 0.06
CA SER A 592 -53.13 49.96 -0.66
C SER A 592 -53.67 51.37 -0.39
N LEU A 593 -53.02 52.10 0.52
CA LEU A 593 -53.32 53.50 0.85
C LEU A 593 -52.19 54.41 0.39
N ALA A 594 -52.46 55.72 0.35
CA ALA A 594 -51.41 56.68 0.08
C ALA A 594 -50.36 56.64 1.20
N SER A 595 -49.09 56.49 0.80
CA SER A 595 -47.96 56.62 1.72
C SER A 595 -47.85 58.05 2.24
N ILE A 596 -47.43 58.21 3.49
CA ILE A 596 -47.29 59.50 4.17
C ILE A 596 -45.88 59.59 4.78
N ASP A 597 -45.14 60.66 4.47
CA ASP A 597 -43.76 60.83 4.96
C ASP A 597 -43.69 61.48 6.36
N GLY A 598 -44.83 61.96 6.87
CA GLY A 598 -44.94 62.62 8.19
C GLY A 598 -44.49 61.73 9.35
N PRO A 599 -44.99 60.48 9.48
CA PRO A 599 -44.68 59.62 10.62
C PRO A 599 -43.18 59.37 10.84
N GLU A 600 -42.40 59.15 9.77
CA GLU A 600 -40.95 58.94 9.88
C GLU A 600 -40.23 60.17 10.46
N LYS A 601 -40.66 61.37 10.06
CA LYS A 601 -40.10 62.63 10.55
C LYS A 601 -40.51 62.88 11.99
N ASP A 602 -41.77 62.65 12.33
CA ASP A 602 -42.32 62.87 13.67
C ASP A 602 -41.64 61.95 14.69
N VAL A 603 -41.52 60.66 14.39
CA VAL A 603 -40.81 59.69 15.24
C VAL A 603 -39.34 60.04 15.39
N SER A 604 -38.65 60.40 14.29
CA SER A 604 -37.24 60.78 14.35
C SER A 604 -36.99 62.02 15.22
N ASN A 605 -37.89 63.00 15.18
CA ASN A 605 -37.80 64.20 16.00
C ASN A 605 -38.10 63.92 17.48
N LEU A 606 -39.07 63.05 17.76
CA LEU A 606 -39.40 62.61 19.12
C LEU A 606 -38.26 61.79 19.73
N GLN A 607 -37.67 60.85 18.98
CA GLN A 607 -36.50 60.09 19.43
C GLN A 607 -35.34 61.02 19.81
N ARG A 608 -35.10 62.06 19.00
CA ARG A 608 -34.06 63.06 19.30
C ARG A 608 -34.38 63.86 20.57
N ALA A 609 -35.62 64.33 20.72
CA ALA A 609 -36.05 65.09 21.89
C ALA A 609 -36.01 64.27 23.19
N LEU A 610 -36.35 62.98 23.11
CA LEU A 610 -36.29 62.04 24.24
C LEU A 610 -34.86 61.59 24.56
N GLY A 611 -33.87 61.89 23.71
CA GLY A 611 -32.47 61.55 23.98
C GLY A 611 -31.90 62.25 25.22
N ASP A 612 -32.48 63.39 25.61
CA ASP A 612 -32.11 64.12 26.83
C ASP A 612 -32.91 63.65 28.07
N TYR A 613 -33.66 62.54 27.96
CA TYR A 613 -34.53 62.00 29.00
C TYR A 613 -34.18 60.56 29.34
N HIS A 614 -34.43 60.15 30.58
CA HIS A 614 -34.14 58.81 31.08
C HIS A 614 -35.07 57.76 30.45
N ILE A 615 -34.64 57.24 29.29
CA ILE A 615 -35.32 56.19 28.54
C ILE A 615 -34.35 55.00 28.39
N ASP A 616 -34.63 53.92 29.11
CA ASP A 616 -33.79 52.71 29.12
C ASP A 616 -33.78 51.97 27.77
N LYS A 617 -34.89 52.04 27.03
CA LYS A 617 -34.97 51.39 25.72
C LYS A 617 -36.00 52.05 24.81
N VAL A 618 -35.60 52.24 23.55
CA VAL A 618 -36.50 52.61 22.46
C VAL A 618 -36.68 51.41 21.52
N LEU A 619 -37.93 50.97 21.35
CA LEU A 619 -38.33 49.98 20.35
C LEU A 619 -38.98 50.72 19.19
N HIS A 620 -38.32 50.74 18.04
CA HIS A 620 -38.86 51.37 16.83
C HIS A 620 -39.32 50.29 15.86
N LYS A 621 -40.63 50.24 15.62
CA LYS A 621 -41.24 49.35 14.63
C LYS A 621 -41.72 50.20 13.45
N LYS A 622 -41.29 49.79 12.25
CA LYS A 622 -41.63 50.47 11.00
C LYS A 622 -42.51 49.59 10.14
N ASN A 623 -43.55 50.19 9.55
CA ASN A 623 -44.40 49.61 8.51
C ASN A 623 -44.96 48.23 8.88
N MET A 624 -45.59 48.15 10.06
CA MET A 624 -46.12 46.90 10.58
C MET A 624 -47.43 46.50 9.89
N SER A 625 -47.55 45.23 9.51
CA SER A 625 -48.83 44.64 9.09
C SER A 625 -49.76 44.40 10.28
N LYS A 626 -51.03 44.11 10.02
CA LYS A 626 -52.00 43.81 11.08
C LYS A 626 -51.53 42.65 11.96
N ALA A 627 -51.08 41.57 11.32
CA ALA A 627 -50.56 40.39 12.01
C ALA A 627 -49.31 40.70 12.84
N ASP A 628 -48.42 41.56 12.34
CA ASP A 628 -47.24 41.99 13.08
C ASP A 628 -47.64 42.77 14.34
N MET A 629 -48.60 43.70 14.23
CA MET A 629 -49.09 44.48 15.37
C MET A 629 -49.76 43.59 16.42
N GLU A 630 -50.61 42.65 15.99
CA GLU A 630 -51.27 41.69 16.89
C GLU A 630 -50.26 40.81 17.64
N ARG A 631 -49.29 40.23 16.91
CA ARG A 631 -48.21 39.42 17.49
C ARG A 631 -47.33 40.23 18.42
N PHE A 632 -46.98 41.46 18.02
CA PHE A 632 -46.11 42.32 18.81
C PHE A 632 -46.76 42.69 20.14
N PHE A 633 -47.99 43.23 20.12
CA PHE A 633 -48.63 43.67 21.36
C PHE A 633 -49.07 42.52 22.27
N SER A 634 -49.44 41.36 21.71
CA SER A 634 -49.97 40.23 22.50
C SER A 634 -48.90 39.28 23.03
N ILE A 635 -47.74 39.20 22.37
CA ILE A 635 -46.69 38.22 22.67
C ILE A 635 -45.35 38.91 22.88
N GLU A 636 -44.80 39.55 21.85
CA GLU A 636 -43.43 40.06 21.89
C GLU A 636 -43.25 41.10 23.00
N LEU A 637 -44.10 42.14 23.02
CA LEU A 637 -44.01 43.21 24.00
C LEU A 637 -44.34 42.73 25.41
N ARG A 638 -45.30 41.79 25.56
CA ARG A 638 -45.61 41.17 26.86
C ARG A 638 -44.39 40.48 27.45
N ASP A 639 -43.76 39.62 26.65
CA ASP A 639 -42.62 38.81 27.09
C ASP A 639 -41.41 39.72 27.36
N LEU A 640 -41.22 40.75 26.54
CA LEU A 640 -40.21 41.78 26.77
C LEU A 640 -40.45 42.57 28.06
N VAL A 641 -41.67 43.07 28.30
CA VAL A 641 -42.02 43.84 29.51
C VAL A 641 -41.78 43.00 30.76
N ARG A 642 -42.31 41.77 30.79
CA ARG A 642 -42.15 40.85 31.92
C ARG A 642 -40.70 40.45 32.13
N GLY A 643 -40.04 40.00 31.06
CA GLY A 643 -38.66 39.51 31.13
C GLY A 643 -37.66 40.59 31.52
N ASN A 644 -37.95 41.86 31.19
CA ASN A 644 -37.06 42.97 31.51
C ASN A 644 -37.48 43.78 32.74
N ARG A 645 -38.59 43.41 33.40
CA ARG A 645 -39.20 44.16 34.51
C ARG A 645 -39.37 45.64 34.20
N VAL A 646 -39.96 45.92 33.05
CA VAL A 646 -40.25 47.31 32.64
C VAL A 646 -41.31 47.89 33.58
N ASN A 647 -41.06 49.08 34.12
CA ASN A 647 -41.98 49.77 35.03
C ASN A 647 -42.87 50.78 34.30
N SER A 648 -42.30 51.47 33.31
CA SER A 648 -42.97 52.54 32.58
C SER A 648 -42.90 52.30 31.08
N LEU A 649 -44.05 52.41 30.41
CA LEU A 649 -44.17 52.15 28.97
C LEU A 649 -44.90 53.31 28.28
N LEU A 650 -44.21 53.96 27.34
CA LEU A 650 -44.82 54.84 26.36
C LEU A 650 -45.00 54.10 25.03
N VAL A 651 -46.21 54.08 24.49
CA VAL A 651 -46.49 53.63 23.12
C VAL A 651 -46.91 54.83 22.29
N TRP A 652 -46.15 55.16 21.26
CA TRP A 652 -46.45 56.22 20.31
C TRP A 652 -46.72 55.62 18.94
N TYR A 653 -47.93 55.82 18.44
CA TYR A 653 -48.30 55.44 17.08
C TYR A 653 -48.37 56.68 16.20
N SER A 654 -47.71 56.64 15.04
CA SER A 654 -47.82 57.65 13.99
C SER A 654 -48.14 56.99 12.64
N GLY A 655 -49.23 57.43 12.01
CA GLY A 655 -49.74 56.84 10.77
C GLY A 655 -51.19 57.24 10.46
N HIS A 656 -51.82 56.57 9.49
CA HIS A 656 -53.25 56.72 9.24
C HIS A 656 -54.07 56.12 10.40
N GLY A 657 -55.23 56.72 10.64
CA GLY A 657 -56.26 56.24 11.54
C GLY A 657 -57.65 56.52 10.98
N LYS A 658 -58.67 55.95 11.62
CA LYS A 658 -60.07 56.22 11.30
C LYS A 658 -60.96 55.94 12.51
N GLN A 659 -62.02 56.73 12.69
CA GLN A 659 -63.09 56.42 13.63
C GLN A 659 -64.32 55.89 12.87
N LEU A 660 -64.84 54.75 13.30
CA LEU A 660 -66.08 54.16 12.80
C LEU A 660 -66.95 53.75 13.99
N ASN A 661 -68.22 54.18 14.02
CA ASN A 661 -69.18 53.85 15.08
C ASN A 661 -68.58 54.01 16.49
N GLU A 662 -68.02 55.20 16.75
CA GLU A 662 -67.35 55.57 18.00
C GLU A 662 -66.07 54.78 18.33
N THR A 663 -65.67 53.79 17.54
CA THR A 663 -64.45 53.00 17.72
C THR A 663 -63.29 53.52 16.87
N GLY A 664 -62.12 53.67 17.48
CA GLY A 664 -60.89 54.11 16.85
C GLY A 664 -60.07 52.96 16.28
N TYR A 665 -59.47 53.21 15.12
CA TYR A 665 -58.64 52.25 14.42
C TYR A 665 -57.31 52.86 14.02
N TRP A 666 -56.23 52.12 14.25
CA TRP A 666 -54.94 52.36 13.61
C TRP A 666 -54.89 51.58 12.30
N PHE A 667 -54.22 52.13 11.28
CA PHE A 667 -54.08 51.47 10.00
C PHE A 667 -52.69 50.81 9.89
N PRO A 668 -52.63 49.47 9.92
CA PRO A 668 -51.48 48.71 9.45
C PRO A 668 -51.12 49.03 8.00
N VAL A 669 -49.90 48.70 7.58
CA VAL A 669 -49.49 48.98 6.19
C VAL A 669 -50.25 48.17 5.14
N ASP A 670 -50.84 47.04 5.54
CA ASP A 670 -51.70 46.18 4.73
C ASP A 670 -53.21 46.54 4.86
N ALA A 671 -53.55 47.64 5.54
CA ALA A 671 -54.92 48.15 5.60
C ALA A 671 -55.47 48.50 4.21
N ARG A 672 -56.75 48.23 3.97
CA ARG A 672 -57.49 48.47 2.71
C ARG A 672 -58.71 49.35 2.93
N ARG A 673 -58.94 50.33 2.04
CA ARG A 673 -60.00 51.36 2.20
C ARG A 673 -61.41 50.78 2.36
N ASP A 674 -61.66 49.65 1.71
CA ASP A 674 -62.95 48.98 1.59
C ASP A 674 -63.14 47.81 2.57
N ASP A 675 -62.14 47.51 3.41
CA ASP A 675 -62.17 46.36 4.33
C ASP A 675 -61.81 46.78 5.76
N GLU A 676 -62.83 46.99 6.60
CA GLU A 676 -62.66 47.33 8.02
C GLU A 676 -61.93 46.23 8.81
N PHE A 677 -62.02 44.96 8.40
CA PHE A 677 -61.31 43.86 9.07
C PHE A 677 -59.80 43.92 8.84
N SER A 678 -59.32 44.70 7.88
CA SER A 678 -57.88 44.95 7.69
C SER A 678 -57.31 45.98 8.68
N TYR A 679 -58.16 46.71 9.41
CA TYR A 679 -57.72 47.73 10.37
C TYR A 679 -57.35 47.12 11.72
N PHE A 680 -56.49 47.81 12.47
CA PHE A 680 -56.09 47.43 13.82
C PHE A 680 -56.97 48.15 14.84
N ASN A 681 -57.89 47.39 15.42
CA ASN A 681 -58.86 47.88 16.38
C ASN A 681 -58.16 48.25 17.71
N ILE A 682 -58.43 49.44 18.24
CA ILE A 682 -57.78 49.90 19.47
C ILE A 682 -58.19 49.09 20.72
N ASN A 683 -59.35 48.41 20.70
CA ASN A 683 -59.71 47.44 21.73
C ASN A 683 -58.85 46.18 21.67
N THR A 684 -58.36 45.79 20.48
CA THR A 684 -57.37 44.71 20.33
C THR A 684 -56.04 45.11 20.95
N LEU A 685 -55.61 46.37 20.77
CA LEU A 685 -54.45 46.92 21.46
C LEU A 685 -54.62 46.82 22.98
N LYS A 686 -55.75 47.30 23.49
CA LYS A 686 -56.10 47.26 24.93
C LYS A 686 -56.03 45.82 25.45
N ALA A 687 -56.66 44.86 24.77
CA ALA A 687 -56.68 43.47 25.18
C ALA A 687 -55.27 42.83 25.16
N GLY A 688 -54.47 43.10 24.13
CA GLY A 688 -53.08 42.62 24.04
C GLY A 688 -52.23 43.14 25.19
N MET A 689 -52.34 44.44 25.47
CA MET A 689 -51.60 45.12 26.53
C MET A 689 -52.10 44.77 27.96
N GLN A 690 -53.38 44.43 28.13
CA GLN A 690 -53.97 44.11 29.44
C GLN A 690 -53.28 42.91 30.11
N SER A 691 -52.74 41.97 29.33
CA SER A 691 -52.09 40.77 29.84
C SER A 691 -50.82 41.07 30.67
N TYR A 692 -50.17 42.21 30.47
CA TYR A 692 -48.98 42.65 31.21
C TYR A 692 -49.13 44.02 31.86
N SER A 693 -50.32 44.61 31.83
CA SER A 693 -50.53 45.92 32.43
C SER A 693 -50.16 45.95 33.91
N LYS A 694 -50.37 44.84 34.65
CA LYS A 694 -50.02 44.70 36.08
C LYS A 694 -48.53 44.83 36.39
N GLU A 695 -47.66 44.56 35.42
CA GLU A 695 -46.21 44.74 35.56
C GLU A 695 -45.82 46.22 35.46
N LEU A 696 -46.67 47.03 34.80
CA LEU A 696 -46.43 48.44 34.53
C LEU A 696 -47.07 49.31 35.62
N THR A 697 -46.25 50.20 36.19
CA THR A 697 -46.71 51.28 37.06
C THR A 697 -47.21 52.46 36.23
N HIS A 698 -46.54 52.77 35.11
CA HIS A 698 -46.94 53.85 34.21
C HIS A 698 -47.10 53.35 32.78
N THR A 699 -48.24 53.64 32.17
CA THR A 699 -48.54 53.38 30.76
C THR A 699 -49.09 54.65 30.14
N LEU A 700 -48.45 55.11 29.07
CA LEU A 700 -48.93 56.22 28.26
C LEU A 700 -49.06 55.75 26.80
N VAL A 701 -50.23 55.92 26.20
CA VAL A 701 -50.45 55.66 24.78
C VAL A 701 -50.74 56.99 24.08
N VAL A 702 -49.96 57.33 23.07
CA VAL A 702 -50.16 58.52 22.25
C VAL A 702 -50.52 58.09 20.83
N THR A 703 -51.68 58.54 20.36
CA THR A 703 -52.15 58.27 19.00
C THR A 703 -52.04 59.52 18.14
N ASP A 704 -51.02 59.54 17.29
CA ASP A 704 -50.76 60.57 16.31
C ASP A 704 -51.26 60.12 14.93
N ALA A 705 -52.59 60.07 14.80
CA ALA A 705 -53.27 59.57 13.62
C ALA A 705 -54.56 60.33 13.36
N CYS A 706 -54.93 60.44 12.08
CA CYS A 706 -56.18 61.06 11.65
C CYS A 706 -57.36 60.34 12.31
N ASP A 707 -58.16 61.06 13.09
CA ASP A 707 -59.45 60.58 13.62
C ASP A 707 -59.37 59.23 14.37
N ALA A 708 -58.46 59.09 15.34
CA ALA A 708 -58.41 57.90 16.19
C ALA A 708 -59.51 57.85 17.27
N GLY A 709 -60.28 58.94 17.45
CA GLY A 709 -61.37 59.05 18.41
C GLY A 709 -60.97 58.88 19.89
N PRO A 710 -61.85 59.21 20.85
CA PRO A 710 -61.59 58.98 22.28
C PRO A 710 -61.84 57.53 22.73
N SER A 711 -62.15 56.61 21.82
CA SER A 711 -62.64 55.24 22.10
C SER A 711 -61.76 54.37 23.00
N PHE A 712 -60.48 54.73 23.15
CA PHE A 712 -59.54 54.02 24.01
C PHE A 712 -59.62 54.47 25.49
N ALA A 713 -60.30 55.59 25.78
CA ALA A 713 -60.50 56.14 27.11
C ALA A 713 -61.93 55.90 27.62
N ASP A 714 -62.07 55.42 28.85
CA ASP A 714 -63.40 55.28 29.50
C ASP A 714 -63.91 56.61 30.07
N VAL A 715 -63.01 57.51 30.45
CA VAL A 715 -63.32 58.82 31.06
C VAL A 715 -62.35 59.87 30.49
N THR A 716 -62.89 60.95 29.93
CA THR A 716 -62.12 62.12 29.50
C THR A 716 -61.74 62.97 30.72
N ARG A 717 -60.48 63.39 30.80
CA ARG A 717 -60.00 64.29 31.86
C ARG A 717 -60.04 65.73 31.37
N ASP A 718 -61.12 66.43 31.68
CA ASP A 718 -61.27 67.85 31.31
C ASP A 718 -60.59 68.80 32.31
N ASP A 719 -60.57 68.44 33.60
CA ASP A 719 -59.84 69.15 34.65
C ASP A 719 -58.39 68.63 34.75
N LEU A 720 -57.46 69.34 34.09
CA LEU A 720 -56.05 68.99 34.03
C LEU A 720 -55.27 69.86 35.02
N THR A 721 -54.89 69.27 36.15
CA THR A 721 -53.97 69.89 37.11
C THR A 721 -52.54 69.46 36.82
N ILE A 722 -51.64 70.43 36.60
CA ILE A 722 -50.21 70.15 36.42
C ILE A 722 -49.62 69.71 37.76
N ARG A 723 -49.06 68.51 37.80
CA ARG A 723 -48.31 68.00 38.95
C ARG A 723 -46.85 68.44 38.85
N ARG A 724 -46.25 68.80 39.99
CA ARG A 724 -44.86 69.27 40.03
C ARG A 724 -43.90 68.08 40.06
N CYS A 725 -42.69 68.29 39.54
CA CYS A 725 -41.64 67.26 39.51
C CYS A 725 -41.18 66.83 40.90
N GLU A 726 -41.37 67.67 41.92
CA GLU A 726 -40.96 67.34 43.29
C GLU A 726 -41.99 66.46 44.05
N ASP A 727 -43.18 66.23 43.47
CA ASP A 727 -44.24 65.42 44.08
C ASP A 727 -43.97 63.91 43.89
N TRP A 728 -43.04 63.39 44.70
CA TRP A 728 -42.55 62.00 44.65
C TRP A 728 -43.61 60.94 45.02
N GLU A 729 -44.67 61.35 45.70
CA GLU A 729 -45.78 60.47 46.01
C GLU A 729 -46.66 60.29 44.76
N ALA A 730 -46.94 61.38 44.04
CA ALA A 730 -47.69 61.32 42.79
C ALA A 730 -46.95 60.60 41.65
N THR A 731 -45.61 60.62 41.64
CA THR A 731 -44.81 59.86 40.66
C THR A 731 -44.87 58.35 40.88
N ARG A 732 -45.35 57.87 42.03
CA ARG A 732 -45.46 56.44 42.35
C ARG A 732 -46.87 55.88 42.17
N LEU A 733 -47.86 56.77 42.05
CA LEU A 733 -49.25 56.39 41.81
C LEU A 733 -49.38 55.86 40.37
N ARG A 734 -50.13 54.78 40.21
CA ARG A 734 -50.28 54.13 38.91
C ARG A 734 -50.94 55.06 37.89
N SER A 735 -50.30 55.25 36.74
CA SER A 735 -50.83 56.09 35.65
C SER A 735 -51.07 55.27 34.39
N SER A 736 -52.33 55.15 33.94
CA SER A 736 -52.67 54.46 32.69
C SER A 736 -53.46 55.41 31.80
N GLN A 737 -52.75 56.14 30.94
CA GLN A 737 -53.27 57.32 30.24
C GLN A 737 -53.18 57.16 28.72
N VAL A 738 -54.12 57.77 28.01
CA VAL A 738 -54.10 57.89 26.55
C VAL A 738 -54.28 59.34 26.12
N LEU A 739 -53.49 59.76 25.15
CA LEU A 739 -53.60 61.06 24.50
C LEU A 739 -53.96 60.86 23.02
N SER A 740 -55.09 61.44 22.59
CA SER A 740 -55.50 61.50 21.20
C SER A 740 -55.77 62.93 20.74
N SER A 741 -55.42 63.26 19.49
CA SER A 741 -55.88 64.50 18.85
C SER A 741 -57.32 64.29 18.36
N SER A 742 -58.26 65.18 18.76
CA SER A 742 -59.61 65.17 18.19
C SER A 742 -59.74 66.26 17.12
N GLY A 743 -59.69 65.87 15.85
CA GLY A 743 -59.82 66.76 14.69
C GLY A 743 -59.38 66.15 13.36
N TYR A 744 -59.91 66.67 12.25
CA TYR A 744 -59.49 66.31 10.88
C TYR A 744 -58.14 66.98 10.57
N GLU A 745 -57.04 66.31 10.89
CA GLU A 745 -55.70 66.74 10.47
C GLU A 745 -55.29 65.94 9.23
N LEU A 746 -54.96 66.63 8.13
CA LEU A 746 -54.43 65.99 6.92
C LEU A 746 -52.98 65.59 7.19
N ALA A 747 -52.68 64.29 7.10
CA ALA A 747 -51.35 63.71 7.27
C ALA A 747 -50.40 64.03 6.09
N THR A 748 -50.22 65.30 5.76
CA THR A 748 -49.38 65.78 4.64
C THR A 748 -48.23 66.72 5.09
N GLY A 749 -47.71 66.52 6.30
CA GLY A 749 -46.60 67.29 6.88
C GLY A 749 -46.19 66.79 8.27
N ASN A 750 -45.42 67.59 9.04
CA ASN A 750 -45.12 67.30 10.45
C ASN A 750 -46.41 67.39 11.28
N SER A 751 -46.65 66.42 12.16
CA SER A 751 -47.81 66.44 13.06
C SER A 751 -47.75 67.63 14.03
N PRO A 752 -48.81 68.44 14.16
CA PRO A 752 -48.92 69.46 15.20
C PRO A 752 -48.79 68.87 16.62
N LEU A 753 -49.31 67.66 16.84
CA LEU A 753 -49.17 66.93 18.11
C LEU A 753 -47.70 66.59 18.37
N ALA A 754 -47.02 65.95 17.42
CA ALA A 754 -45.61 65.60 17.57
C ALA A 754 -44.72 66.84 17.74
N GLN A 755 -44.96 67.89 16.94
CA GLN A 755 -44.18 69.12 17.01
C GLN A 755 -44.36 69.86 18.35
N THR A 756 -45.57 69.90 18.90
CA THR A 756 -45.82 70.51 20.21
C THR A 756 -45.13 69.73 21.32
N PHE A 757 -45.20 68.40 21.24
CA PHE A 757 -44.52 67.49 22.17
C PHE A 757 -43.02 67.73 22.17
N VAL A 758 -42.39 67.70 20.98
CA VAL A 758 -40.96 67.95 20.79
C VAL A 758 -40.54 69.33 21.28
N ASN A 759 -41.30 70.37 20.92
CA ASN A 759 -40.99 71.74 21.33
C ASN A 759 -41.02 71.89 22.85
N LEU A 760 -42.02 71.31 23.53
CA LEU A 760 -42.11 71.42 24.98
C LEU A 760 -40.97 70.65 25.68
N LEU A 761 -40.66 69.43 25.22
CA LEU A 761 -39.55 68.65 25.76
C LEU A 761 -38.21 69.35 25.60
N ASN A 762 -37.98 70.02 24.45
CA ASN A 762 -36.72 70.71 24.19
C ASN A 762 -36.60 72.08 24.88
N GLN A 763 -37.72 72.77 25.10
CA GLN A 763 -37.71 74.16 25.62
C GLN A 763 -37.83 74.26 27.13
N THR A 764 -38.32 73.21 27.81
CA THR A 764 -38.44 73.22 29.27
C THR A 764 -37.06 73.24 29.94
N SER A 765 -36.90 73.97 31.03
CA SER A 765 -35.72 73.88 31.92
C SER A 765 -35.94 72.94 33.11
N ASP A 766 -37.17 72.46 33.29
CA ASP A 766 -37.55 71.66 34.47
C ASP A 766 -36.89 70.28 34.43
N ALA A 767 -36.68 69.71 35.63
CA ALA A 767 -36.07 68.38 35.79
C ALA A 767 -36.92 67.26 35.20
N CYS A 768 -38.22 67.50 35.04
CA CYS A 768 -39.14 66.59 34.40
C CYS A 768 -40.29 67.34 33.71
N VAL A 769 -41.06 66.66 32.87
CA VAL A 769 -42.27 67.20 32.25
C VAL A 769 -43.43 66.22 32.46
N PRO A 770 -44.52 66.59 33.16
CA PRO A 770 -45.72 65.76 33.24
C PRO A 770 -46.54 65.82 31.94
N ILE A 771 -47.25 64.75 31.61
CA ILE A 771 -48.10 64.71 30.42
C ILE A 771 -49.20 65.79 30.43
N GLU A 772 -49.72 66.19 31.60
CA GLU A 772 -50.71 67.27 31.68
C GLU A 772 -50.18 68.61 31.15
N ALA A 773 -48.88 68.91 31.34
CA ALA A 773 -48.27 70.14 30.82
C ALA A 773 -48.23 70.13 29.28
N VAL A 774 -47.94 68.98 28.68
CA VAL A 774 -48.02 68.78 27.22
C VAL A 774 -49.44 69.05 26.73
N VAL A 775 -50.44 68.42 27.35
CA VAL A 775 -51.83 68.52 26.91
C VAL A 775 -52.38 69.93 27.06
N LEU A 776 -52.07 70.64 28.15
CA LEU A 776 -52.48 72.04 28.33
C LEU A 776 -51.83 72.96 27.30
N LYS A 777 -50.54 72.75 26.99
CA LYS A 777 -49.85 73.53 25.95
C LYS A 777 -50.47 73.30 24.57
N MET A 778 -50.87 72.07 24.30
CA MET A 778 -51.59 71.73 23.08
C MET A 778 -53.02 72.31 23.03
N LYS A 779 -53.76 72.36 24.16
CA LYS A 779 -55.07 73.04 24.22
C LYS A 779 -54.97 74.54 23.93
N GLU A 780 -53.90 75.20 24.40
CA GLU A 780 -53.60 76.61 24.11
C GLU A 780 -53.39 76.86 22.60
N GLN A 781 -52.69 75.94 21.91
CA GLN A 781 -52.41 76.04 20.48
C GLN A 781 -53.60 75.59 19.60
N GLY A 782 -54.31 74.53 20.01
CA GLY A 782 -55.41 73.89 19.27
C GLY A 782 -56.69 74.72 19.15
N SER A 783 -56.90 75.69 20.06
CA SER A 783 -57.99 76.67 19.93
C SER A 783 -57.90 77.53 18.66
N ARG A 784 -56.79 77.48 17.90
CA ARG A 784 -56.57 78.21 16.64
C ARG A 784 -56.68 77.34 15.38
N THR A 785 -56.62 76.02 15.48
CA THR A 785 -56.50 75.09 14.34
C THR A 785 -57.63 74.06 14.24
N GLY A 786 -58.54 74.00 15.23
CA GLY A 786 -59.74 73.15 15.17
C GLY A 786 -59.55 71.71 15.65
N SER A 787 -58.35 71.34 16.11
CA SER A 787 -58.07 70.05 16.75
C SER A 787 -57.80 70.25 18.25
N ILE A 788 -58.63 69.64 19.11
CA ILE A 788 -58.47 69.73 20.57
C ILE A 788 -57.93 68.38 21.07
N PRO A 789 -56.77 68.32 21.74
CA PRO A 789 -56.28 67.07 22.31
C PRO A 789 -57.17 66.60 23.46
N LYS A 790 -57.39 65.29 23.56
CA LYS A 790 -58.12 64.63 24.64
C LYS A 790 -57.18 63.69 25.39
N LEU A 791 -57.01 63.94 26.68
CA LEU A 791 -56.35 63.04 27.61
C LEU A 791 -57.40 62.22 28.36
N GLY A 792 -57.25 60.91 28.39
CA GLY A 792 -58.18 60.00 29.04
C GLY A 792 -57.49 58.87 29.78
N ILE A 793 -58.28 58.09 30.53
CA ILE A 793 -57.81 56.95 31.31
C ILE A 793 -58.05 55.65 30.54
N ILE A 794 -57.01 54.81 30.44
CA ILE A 794 -57.12 53.47 29.83
C ILE A 794 -57.82 52.54 30.81
N SER A 795 -58.98 52.09 30.40
CA SER A 795 -59.84 51.16 31.12
C SER A 795 -59.20 49.79 31.38
N GLY A 796 -59.48 49.20 32.55
CA GLY A 796 -59.00 47.86 32.90
C GLY A 796 -57.51 47.76 33.21
N PHE A 797 -56.77 48.87 33.15
CA PHE A 797 -55.32 48.91 33.45
C PHE A 797 -55.04 49.38 34.86
N GLY A 798 -56.05 49.87 35.60
CA GLY A 798 -55.85 50.48 36.91
C GLY A 798 -55.24 51.88 36.79
N HIS A 799 -55.83 52.85 37.49
CA HIS A 799 -55.36 54.23 37.53
C HIS A 799 -55.61 54.78 38.92
N GLU A 800 -54.57 55.30 39.55
CA GLU A 800 -54.60 55.80 40.93
C GLU A 800 -54.35 57.31 40.95
N ASN A 801 -54.85 58.02 39.93
CA ASN A 801 -54.64 59.46 39.74
C ASN A 801 -53.16 59.85 39.51
N GLY A 802 -52.28 58.89 39.20
CA GLY A 802 -50.88 59.16 38.85
C GLY A 802 -50.72 59.86 37.49
N THR A 803 -49.51 60.31 37.19
CA THR A 803 -49.17 60.92 35.89
C THR A 803 -47.93 60.27 35.29
N PHE A 804 -47.79 60.37 33.97
CA PHE A 804 -46.58 59.98 33.25
C PHE A 804 -45.62 61.18 33.19
N PHE A 805 -44.43 61.03 33.78
CA PHE A 805 -43.37 62.04 33.74
C PHE A 805 -42.29 61.68 32.72
N PHE A 806 -41.84 62.68 31.97
CA PHE A 806 -40.59 62.64 31.21
C PHE A 806 -39.49 63.22 32.09
N VAL A 807 -38.59 62.39 32.62
CA VAL A 807 -37.50 62.80 33.53
C VAL A 807 -36.22 63.02 32.75
N LYS A 808 -35.56 64.18 32.88
CA LYS A 808 -34.34 64.50 32.13
C LYS A 808 -33.13 63.71 32.64
N GLU A 809 -32.19 63.42 31.74
CA GLU A 809 -30.89 62.86 32.13
C GLU A 809 -30.02 63.93 32.80
N GLY A 810 -29.52 63.64 34.01
CA GLY A 810 -28.55 64.51 34.70
C GLY A 810 -29.11 65.46 35.77
N THR A 811 -30.37 65.30 36.19
CA THR A 811 -30.88 65.96 37.40
C THR A 811 -30.60 65.09 38.62
N ASN A 812 -29.55 65.41 39.37
CA ASN A 812 -29.40 64.97 40.76
C ASN A 812 -30.05 65.98 41.71
#